data_AF-L8GZL9-F1
#
_entry.id   AF-L8GZL9-F1
#
_cell.length_a   1.000
_cell.length_b   1.000
_cell.length_c   1.000
_cell.angle_alpha   90.00
_cell.angle_beta   90.00
_cell.angle_gamma   90.00
#
_symmetry.space_group_name_H-M   'P 1'
#
loop_
_entity.id
_entity.type
_entity.pdbx_description
1 polymer ?
#
loop_
_entity_poly.entity_id
_entity_poly.type
_entity_poly.pdbx_seq_one_letter_code
_entity_poly.pdbx_strand_id
1 'polypeptide(L)'
;MDKHLFAPYLFTLCGLILFHALSAVNAPDTEIKVSGGNYTNEDSCSITFSNITLTLLGAVNVETNSTDGVWLTLSGGGKFTFRQNTLRLTGALSVAGNTTVVQDCDMFLSVPTESFWGVTLIQLQDGKWIQNGKLDMSVVPSLSEAAPSGFRLYGQWMQDGHAELSADTGNLVWMDSGSQWVGTANVKISIASEYCKGVIVRSSAVWYQATTSTLTGIAANCSSATCSGVALVSEPVWTQNGKLVMSVTSMSTVLSIGVDGNSGASSEGFMTWIQTGAVTLNATGSGAAAVLCNPNSALKWFSSVPPVIKTALNATGIDSACVLLVLPSPSPQFIFSNSTNEKSMPALRVNLTAPAAAITLLPKDSSGKEQGSAAVGLSLGTISSSATDNNSTITATVTNGTWAALENNTLGADQSFLYSCGLQFPSSDGDANATVAALGLQFFLFSNTTEVNLGGDTPVKFNVSPAFAKFTVRLTDWVWQSPDDPNERAEVRVAITPAFTGFSEVAGDEADFVREFALTGQQTTYSGRASTRVRLVEAVELDGKLVTAKEAGGNGRKAVEFTLDANSSSLVVSFARFHTSAVYDPDLGVLLTGRSGDGGGGGSSDNTGLIIGVAVAVPLAVLLVLVVIVSAVAITYWRKKQQVNIAAEAAINFNPDDGL
;
A
#
# COMPACT_ATOMS: atom_id res chain seq x y z
N MET A 1 30.01 -8.98 -42.24
CA MET A 1 28.69 -9.62 -42.40
C MET A 1 27.70 -8.71 -41.72
N ASP A 2 27.04 -7.90 -42.55
CA ASP A 2 26.32 -6.69 -42.15
C ASP A 2 24.97 -7.00 -41.51
N LYS A 3 24.72 -6.30 -40.40
CA LYS A 3 23.41 -6.14 -39.76
C LYS A 3 22.54 -5.25 -40.65
N HIS A 4 21.95 -5.82 -41.71
CA HIS A 4 20.94 -5.12 -42.50
C HIS A 4 19.54 -5.30 -41.93
N LEU A 5 18.88 -4.16 -41.74
CA LEU A 5 17.45 -3.89 -41.59
C LEU A 5 16.52 -5.10 -41.80
N PHE A 6 15.94 -5.62 -40.71
CA PHE A 6 14.61 -6.23 -40.78
C PHE A 6 13.60 -5.14 -40.44
N ALA A 7 12.85 -4.69 -41.44
CA ALA A 7 11.70 -3.82 -41.21
C ALA A 7 10.62 -4.61 -40.44
N PRO A 8 9.88 -4.00 -39.50
CA PRO A 8 8.71 -4.64 -38.90
C PRO A 8 7.69 -4.91 -39.99
N TYR A 9 7.43 -6.17 -40.30
CA TYR A 9 6.45 -6.57 -41.31
C TYR A 9 5.04 -6.24 -40.80
N LEU A 10 4.41 -5.23 -41.41
CA LEU A 10 3.05 -4.81 -41.08
C LEU A 10 2.05 -5.70 -41.85
N PHE A 11 1.46 -6.68 -41.17
CA PHE A 11 0.34 -7.46 -41.72
C PHE A 11 -0.99 -6.86 -41.25
N THR A 12 -1.84 -6.45 -42.20
CA THR A 12 -3.25 -6.12 -41.96
C THR A 12 -4.10 -7.26 -42.50
N LEU A 13 -4.85 -7.94 -41.62
CA LEU A 13 -5.56 -9.17 -41.96
C LEU A 13 -7.08 -8.94 -42.03
N CYS A 14 -7.72 -9.47 -43.07
CA CYS A 14 -9.18 -9.58 -43.25
C CYS A 14 -9.54 -11.06 -43.47
N GLY A 15 -10.39 -11.64 -42.62
CA GLY A 15 -11.09 -12.94 -42.79
C GLY A 15 -10.22 -14.20 -43.01
N LEU A 16 -10.36 -15.24 -42.17
CA LEU A 16 -9.68 -16.55 -42.23
C LEU A 16 -8.13 -16.59 -42.08
N ILE A 17 -7.41 -15.47 -42.18
CA ILE A 17 -5.92 -15.48 -42.22
C ILE A 17 -5.24 -15.26 -40.86
N LEU A 18 -5.98 -15.01 -39.76
CA LEU A 18 -5.34 -14.76 -38.45
C LEU A 18 -4.46 -15.94 -37.99
N PHE A 19 -4.90 -17.16 -38.21
CA PHE A 19 -4.20 -18.41 -37.85
C PHE A 19 -2.92 -18.61 -38.63
N HIS A 20 -3.02 -18.54 -39.96
CA HIS A 20 -1.89 -18.69 -40.85
C HIS A 20 -0.81 -17.64 -40.56
N ALA A 21 -1.22 -16.42 -40.23
CA ALA A 21 -0.30 -15.37 -39.83
C ALA A 21 0.42 -15.72 -38.51
N LEU A 22 -0.31 -16.13 -37.48
CA LEU A 22 0.24 -16.52 -36.18
C LEU A 22 1.21 -17.71 -36.30
N SER A 23 0.85 -18.74 -37.06
CA SER A 23 1.70 -19.92 -37.28
C SER A 23 2.94 -19.64 -38.13
N ALA A 24 2.93 -18.58 -38.93
CA ALA A 24 4.05 -18.20 -39.80
C ALA A 24 5.03 -17.23 -39.12
N VAL A 25 4.73 -16.74 -37.90
CA VAL A 25 5.62 -15.83 -37.19
C VAL A 25 6.83 -16.57 -36.63
N ASN A 26 7.95 -16.45 -37.33
CA ASN A 26 9.26 -16.92 -36.86
C ASN A 26 10.19 -15.77 -36.43
N ALA A 27 9.77 -14.52 -36.61
CA ALA A 27 10.59 -13.35 -36.28
C ALA A 27 10.34 -12.89 -34.83
N PRO A 28 11.40 -12.57 -34.05
CA PRO A 28 11.24 -11.94 -32.75
C PRO A 28 10.62 -10.55 -32.88
N ASP A 29 9.91 -10.11 -31.84
CA ASP A 29 9.32 -8.77 -31.71
C ASP A 29 8.35 -8.40 -32.85
N THR A 30 7.45 -9.32 -33.20
CA THR A 30 6.47 -9.12 -34.28
C THR A 30 5.20 -8.44 -33.76
N GLU A 31 4.74 -7.39 -34.45
CA GLU A 31 3.41 -6.79 -34.23
C GLU A 31 2.45 -7.21 -35.35
N ILE A 32 1.30 -7.78 -34.98
CA ILE A 32 0.21 -8.13 -35.90
C ILE A 32 -0.97 -7.22 -35.58
N LYS A 33 -1.48 -6.53 -36.60
CA LYS A 33 -2.68 -5.69 -36.47
C LYS A 33 -3.90 -6.44 -36.97
N VAL A 34 -4.86 -6.66 -36.08
CA VAL A 34 -6.07 -7.43 -36.35
C VAL A 34 -7.24 -6.47 -36.52
N SER A 35 -7.89 -6.51 -37.68
CA SER A 35 -9.09 -5.70 -37.92
C SER A 35 -10.24 -6.19 -37.03
N GLY A 36 -11.15 -5.30 -36.64
CA GLY A 36 -12.38 -5.73 -35.96
C GLY A 36 -13.21 -6.65 -36.86
N GLY A 37 -13.80 -7.71 -36.29
CA GLY A 37 -14.56 -8.70 -37.06
C GLY A 37 -14.75 -10.02 -36.32
N ASN A 38 -15.38 -10.98 -37.01
CA ASN A 38 -15.59 -12.35 -36.53
C ASN A 38 -14.60 -13.30 -37.21
N TYR A 39 -14.02 -14.19 -36.42
CA TYR A 39 -13.03 -15.17 -36.84
C TYR A 39 -13.42 -16.54 -36.27
N THR A 40 -13.47 -17.54 -37.13
CA THR A 40 -13.67 -18.93 -36.71
C THR A 40 -12.38 -19.72 -36.91
N ASN A 41 -12.18 -20.73 -36.07
CA ASN A 41 -11.03 -21.61 -36.14
C ASN A 41 -11.45 -23.07 -36.12
N GLU A 42 -10.91 -23.87 -37.01
CA GLU A 42 -11.15 -25.32 -37.01
C GLU A 42 -10.05 -26.08 -36.25
N ASP A 43 -8.82 -25.55 -36.18
CA ASP A 43 -7.64 -26.26 -35.64
C ASP A 43 -6.92 -25.47 -34.55
N SER A 44 -6.51 -26.10 -33.44
CA SER A 44 -5.75 -25.41 -32.39
C SER A 44 -4.40 -24.85 -32.91
N CYS A 45 -4.08 -23.61 -32.54
CA CYS A 45 -2.84 -22.95 -32.94
C CYS A 45 -1.80 -23.08 -31.83
N SER A 46 -0.55 -23.44 -32.16
CA SER A 46 0.55 -23.45 -31.20
C SER A 46 1.68 -22.54 -31.66
N ILE A 47 2.10 -21.64 -30.77
CA ILE A 47 3.21 -20.71 -30.99
C ILE A 47 4.31 -21.04 -30.00
N THR A 48 5.49 -21.33 -30.52
CA THR A 48 6.68 -21.61 -29.73
C THR A 48 7.75 -20.60 -30.11
N PHE A 49 8.13 -19.71 -29.17
CA PHE A 49 9.21 -18.72 -29.30
C PHE A 49 8.99 -17.53 -30.27
N SER A 50 8.45 -16.43 -29.75
CA SER A 50 8.78 -15.04 -30.15
C SER A 50 8.06 -14.05 -29.22
N ASN A 51 8.56 -12.81 -29.14
CA ASN A 51 7.79 -11.71 -28.58
C ASN A 51 6.75 -11.29 -29.64
N ILE A 52 5.47 -11.44 -29.36
CA ILE A 52 4.40 -11.09 -30.29
C ILE A 52 3.48 -10.06 -29.64
N THR A 53 3.09 -9.04 -30.39
CA THR A 53 2.02 -8.11 -30.01
C THR A 53 0.86 -8.21 -30.99
N LEU A 54 -0.32 -8.56 -30.48
CA LEU A 54 -1.59 -8.47 -31.19
C LEU A 54 -2.26 -7.13 -30.88
N THR A 55 -2.26 -6.22 -31.85
CA THR A 55 -2.95 -4.93 -31.74
C THR A 55 -4.33 -5.05 -32.40
N LEU A 56 -5.40 -4.97 -31.60
CA LEU A 56 -6.78 -5.08 -32.07
C LEU A 56 -7.27 -3.70 -32.51
N LEU A 57 -7.61 -3.54 -33.79
CA LEU A 57 -8.08 -2.27 -34.36
C LEU A 57 -9.59 -2.04 -34.18
N GLY A 58 -10.28 -2.95 -33.50
CA GLY A 58 -11.69 -2.91 -33.16
C GLY A 58 -12.06 -4.09 -32.26
N ALA A 59 -13.34 -4.39 -32.12
CA ALA A 59 -13.78 -5.60 -31.44
C ALA A 59 -13.49 -6.84 -32.31
N VAL A 60 -12.74 -7.79 -31.76
CA VAL A 60 -12.36 -9.05 -32.41
C VAL A 60 -13.08 -10.19 -31.71
N ASN A 61 -13.93 -10.91 -32.44
CA ASN A 61 -14.65 -12.07 -31.94
C ASN A 61 -14.02 -13.33 -32.54
N VAL A 62 -13.58 -14.24 -31.68
CA VAL A 62 -12.96 -15.52 -32.06
C VAL A 62 -13.79 -16.66 -31.52
N GLU A 63 -14.18 -17.58 -32.39
CA GLU A 63 -14.89 -18.81 -32.03
C GLU A 63 -14.05 -20.01 -32.44
N THR A 64 -13.78 -20.92 -31.51
CA THR A 64 -13.04 -22.16 -31.79
C THR A 64 -14.01 -23.33 -31.97
N ASN A 65 -13.87 -24.00 -33.10
CA ASN A 65 -14.52 -25.27 -33.41
C ASN A 65 -13.55 -26.44 -33.20
N SER A 66 -12.37 -26.19 -32.65
CA SER A 66 -11.39 -27.24 -32.35
C SER A 66 -11.99 -28.28 -31.40
N THR A 67 -11.72 -29.55 -31.67
CA THR A 67 -12.21 -30.67 -30.84
C THR A 67 -11.67 -30.64 -29.41
N ASP A 68 -10.54 -29.97 -29.17
CA ASP A 68 -9.96 -29.78 -27.84
C ASP A 68 -10.46 -28.49 -27.14
N GLY A 69 -11.25 -27.66 -27.84
CA GLY A 69 -11.73 -26.38 -27.34
C GLY A 69 -10.64 -25.31 -27.16
N VAL A 70 -9.38 -25.58 -27.52
CA VAL A 70 -8.25 -24.66 -27.38
C VAL A 70 -8.07 -23.85 -28.65
N TRP A 71 -8.14 -22.53 -28.54
CA TRP A 71 -7.84 -21.62 -29.64
C TRP A 71 -6.34 -21.48 -29.86
N LEU A 72 -5.60 -21.17 -28.79
CA LEU A 72 -4.20 -20.77 -28.87
C LEU A 72 -3.40 -21.34 -27.69
N THR A 73 -2.30 -22.01 -28.03
CA THR A 73 -1.26 -22.49 -27.11
C THR A 73 0.00 -21.65 -27.29
N LEU A 74 0.46 -21.03 -26.20
CA LEU A 74 1.66 -20.20 -26.17
C LEU A 74 2.75 -20.90 -25.35
N SER A 75 3.95 -21.07 -25.89
CA SER A 75 5.07 -21.69 -25.17
C SER A 75 6.45 -21.13 -25.57
N GLY A 76 7.47 -21.46 -24.78
CA GLY A 76 8.87 -21.12 -25.11
C GLY A 76 9.42 -19.83 -24.46
N GLY A 77 8.79 -19.30 -23.42
CA GLY A 77 9.41 -18.26 -22.58
C GLY A 77 9.43 -16.84 -23.16
N GLY A 78 8.67 -16.58 -24.22
CA GLY A 78 8.52 -15.26 -24.83
C GLY A 78 7.47 -14.37 -24.15
N LYS A 79 7.31 -13.14 -24.65
CA LYS A 79 6.23 -12.22 -24.25
C LYS A 79 5.15 -12.12 -25.33
N PHE A 80 3.90 -12.44 -24.98
CA PHE A 80 2.74 -12.26 -25.85
C PHE A 80 1.87 -11.13 -25.33
N THR A 81 1.53 -10.14 -26.15
CA THR A 81 0.77 -8.96 -25.72
C THR A 81 -0.52 -8.81 -26.53
N PHE A 82 -1.68 -8.75 -25.87
CA PHE A 82 -2.93 -8.28 -26.47
C PHE A 82 -3.10 -6.80 -26.16
N ARG A 83 -3.30 -5.95 -27.16
CA ARG A 83 -3.38 -4.49 -26.98
C ARG A 83 -4.55 -3.88 -27.73
N GLN A 84 -5.15 -2.86 -27.08
CA GLN A 84 -6.23 -2.02 -27.58
C GLN A 84 -7.57 -2.77 -27.72
N ASN A 85 -8.67 -2.02 -27.62
CA ASN A 85 -10.03 -2.48 -27.86
C ASN A 85 -10.41 -3.78 -27.11
N THR A 86 -11.12 -4.70 -27.75
CA THR A 86 -11.81 -5.82 -27.10
C THR A 86 -11.58 -7.12 -27.85
N LEU A 87 -11.21 -8.17 -27.12
CA LEU A 87 -11.21 -9.55 -27.58
C LEU A 87 -12.39 -10.29 -26.96
N ARG A 88 -13.25 -10.89 -27.78
CA ARG A 88 -14.26 -11.86 -27.34
C ARG A 88 -13.86 -13.23 -27.85
N LEU A 89 -13.63 -14.17 -26.95
CA LEU A 89 -13.20 -15.52 -27.29
C LEU A 89 -14.22 -16.53 -26.75
N THR A 90 -14.74 -17.35 -27.65
CA THR A 90 -15.45 -18.58 -27.34
C THR A 90 -14.49 -19.73 -27.59
N GLY A 91 -13.79 -20.15 -26.53
CA GLY A 91 -12.66 -21.06 -26.60
C GLY A 91 -11.63 -20.85 -25.49
N ALA A 92 -10.63 -21.73 -25.44
CA ALA A 92 -9.59 -21.73 -24.42
C ALA A 92 -8.24 -21.19 -24.89
N LEU A 93 -7.46 -20.72 -23.93
CA LEU A 93 -6.08 -20.28 -24.05
C LEU A 93 -5.20 -21.15 -23.16
N SER A 94 -4.12 -21.69 -23.73
CA SER A 94 -3.10 -22.42 -22.98
C SER A 94 -1.79 -21.68 -23.04
N VAL A 95 -1.14 -21.49 -21.90
CA VAL A 95 0.12 -20.78 -21.77
C VAL A 95 1.06 -21.67 -20.98
N ALA A 96 2.23 -21.97 -21.54
CA ALA A 96 3.20 -22.89 -20.99
C ALA A 96 4.64 -22.34 -21.05
N GLY A 97 5.55 -23.01 -20.33
CA GLY A 97 7.00 -22.88 -20.52
C GLY A 97 7.53 -21.46 -20.29
N ASN A 98 7.26 -20.86 -19.13
CA ASN A 98 7.75 -19.53 -18.73
C ASN A 98 7.28 -18.36 -19.60
N THR A 99 6.26 -18.56 -20.44
CA THR A 99 5.71 -17.51 -21.29
C THR A 99 5.03 -16.43 -20.47
N THR A 100 5.26 -15.16 -20.81
CA THR A 100 4.56 -14.02 -20.22
C THR A 100 3.48 -13.49 -21.15
N VAL A 101 2.22 -13.51 -20.71
CA VAL A 101 1.11 -12.85 -21.41
C VAL A 101 0.84 -11.49 -20.78
N VAL A 102 0.65 -10.46 -21.61
CA VAL A 102 0.21 -9.13 -21.19
C VAL A 102 -1.10 -8.81 -21.89
N GLN A 103 -2.15 -8.58 -21.11
CA GLN A 103 -3.49 -8.23 -21.59
C GLN A 103 -3.77 -6.76 -21.28
N ASP A 104 -3.50 -5.88 -22.25
CA ASP A 104 -3.83 -4.46 -22.20
C ASP A 104 -5.23 -4.16 -22.78
N CYS A 105 -5.91 -5.15 -23.37
CA CYS A 105 -7.26 -5.02 -23.92
C CYS A 105 -8.33 -5.57 -22.96
N ASP A 106 -9.59 -5.21 -23.19
CA ASP A 106 -10.70 -5.88 -22.53
C ASP A 106 -10.88 -7.28 -23.15
N MET A 107 -11.10 -8.29 -22.32
CA MET A 107 -11.21 -9.67 -22.75
C MET A 107 -12.50 -10.30 -22.19
N PHE A 108 -13.27 -10.94 -23.08
CA PHE A 108 -14.50 -11.65 -22.76
C PHE A 108 -14.30 -13.12 -23.15
N LEU A 109 -14.34 -14.02 -22.18
CA LEU A 109 -14.10 -15.45 -22.39
C LEU A 109 -15.38 -16.25 -22.11
N SER A 110 -15.71 -17.18 -23.00
CA SER A 110 -16.85 -18.07 -22.85
C SER A 110 -16.51 -19.50 -23.25
N VAL A 111 -17.07 -20.48 -22.55
CA VAL A 111 -16.99 -21.89 -22.97
C VAL A 111 -17.95 -22.11 -24.14
N PRO A 112 -17.53 -22.76 -25.24
CA PRO A 112 -18.45 -23.16 -26.29
C PRO A 112 -19.53 -24.11 -25.75
N THR A 113 -20.76 -24.00 -26.25
CA THR A 113 -21.93 -24.73 -25.74
C THR A 113 -21.90 -26.24 -26.02
N GLU A 114 -20.96 -26.72 -26.84
CA GLU A 114 -20.84 -28.13 -27.18
C GLU A 114 -19.95 -28.88 -26.17
N SER A 115 -20.22 -30.18 -26.02
CA SER A 115 -19.72 -31.08 -24.97
C SER A 115 -18.19 -31.27 -24.98
N PHE A 116 -17.43 -30.29 -24.49
CA PHE A 116 -15.99 -30.44 -24.29
C PHE A 116 -15.68 -30.85 -22.85
N TRP A 117 -15.25 -32.10 -22.70
CA TRP A 117 -14.86 -32.66 -21.41
C TRP A 117 -13.55 -32.02 -20.94
N GLY A 118 -13.58 -31.36 -19.78
CA GLY A 118 -12.36 -30.90 -19.10
C GLY A 118 -11.67 -29.67 -19.69
N VAL A 119 -12.34 -28.89 -20.54
CA VAL A 119 -11.75 -27.64 -21.06
C VAL A 119 -11.54 -26.63 -19.93
N THR A 120 -10.34 -26.03 -19.93
CA THR A 120 -10.03 -24.90 -19.07
C THR A 120 -9.90 -23.65 -19.93
N LEU A 121 -10.71 -22.61 -19.69
CA LEU A 121 -10.67 -21.38 -20.52
C LEU A 121 -9.30 -20.72 -20.53
N ILE A 122 -8.62 -20.68 -19.38
CA ILE A 122 -7.23 -20.27 -19.29
C ILE A 122 -6.43 -21.30 -18.50
N GLN A 123 -5.50 -21.97 -19.17
CA GLN A 123 -4.51 -22.82 -18.53
C GLN A 123 -3.15 -22.13 -18.51
N LEU A 124 -2.56 -21.97 -17.33
CA LEU A 124 -1.25 -21.33 -17.15
C LEU A 124 -0.27 -22.32 -16.50
N GLN A 125 0.58 -22.96 -17.30
CA GLN A 125 1.62 -23.89 -16.88
C GLN A 125 2.98 -23.20 -16.81
N ASP A 126 3.50 -22.96 -15.60
CA ASP A 126 4.78 -22.29 -15.39
C ASP A 126 4.90 -20.91 -16.08
N GLY A 127 3.78 -20.26 -16.40
CA GLY A 127 3.76 -18.97 -17.10
C GLY A 127 3.48 -17.78 -16.18
N LYS A 128 3.50 -16.59 -16.75
CA LYS A 128 3.06 -15.35 -16.09
C LYS A 128 1.99 -14.67 -16.92
N TRP A 129 0.91 -14.21 -16.31
CA TRP A 129 -0.11 -13.40 -16.95
C TRP A 129 -0.20 -12.04 -16.24
N ILE A 130 -0.22 -10.95 -17.02
CA ILE A 130 -0.38 -9.58 -16.52
C ILE A 130 -1.66 -9.03 -17.15
N GLN A 131 -2.71 -8.88 -16.36
CA GLN A 131 -4.03 -8.44 -16.79
C GLN A 131 -4.25 -6.98 -16.41
N ASN A 132 -4.09 -6.07 -17.39
CA ASN A 132 -4.30 -4.64 -17.22
C ASN A 132 -5.73 -4.21 -17.62
N GLY A 133 -6.29 -4.82 -18.68
CA GLY A 133 -7.67 -4.55 -19.13
C GLY A 133 -8.73 -5.29 -18.33
N LYS A 134 -10.02 -5.03 -18.60
CA LYS A 134 -11.13 -5.77 -17.98
C LYS A 134 -11.10 -7.23 -18.43
N LEU A 135 -11.38 -8.15 -17.50
CA LEU A 135 -11.64 -9.56 -17.81
C LEU A 135 -13.07 -9.92 -17.42
N ASP A 136 -13.83 -10.47 -18.35
CA ASP A 136 -15.16 -11.02 -18.13
C ASP A 136 -15.16 -12.48 -18.59
N MET A 137 -15.51 -13.40 -17.71
CA MET A 137 -15.46 -14.83 -17.97
C MET A 137 -16.80 -15.49 -17.62
N SER A 138 -17.29 -16.33 -18.52
CA SER A 138 -18.51 -17.11 -18.31
C SER A 138 -18.30 -18.59 -18.66
N VAL A 139 -18.45 -19.45 -17.65
CA VAL A 139 -18.43 -20.90 -17.77
C VAL A 139 -19.87 -21.40 -17.71
N VAL A 140 -20.44 -21.65 -18.88
CA VAL A 140 -21.86 -22.06 -19.07
C VAL A 140 -21.99 -23.58 -18.80
N PRO A 141 -23.16 -24.11 -18.40
CA PRO A 141 -23.29 -25.49 -17.93
C PRO A 141 -22.85 -26.50 -18.98
N SER A 142 -22.07 -27.51 -18.58
CA SER A 142 -22.01 -28.78 -19.28
C SER A 142 -22.93 -29.77 -18.57
N LEU A 143 -23.62 -30.64 -19.31
CA LEU A 143 -24.49 -31.69 -18.76
C LEU A 143 -23.70 -32.83 -18.07
N SER A 144 -22.39 -32.69 -17.86
CA SER A 144 -21.49 -33.78 -17.46
C SER A 144 -20.74 -33.51 -16.16
N GLU A 145 -20.41 -34.58 -15.42
CA GLU A 145 -19.68 -34.53 -14.13
C GLU A 145 -18.24 -33.99 -14.24
N ALA A 146 -17.61 -34.04 -15.42
CA ALA A 146 -16.28 -33.47 -15.64
C ALA A 146 -16.38 -31.98 -15.96
N ALA A 147 -16.75 -31.21 -14.94
CA ALA A 147 -17.06 -29.81 -15.13
C ALA A 147 -15.84 -29.00 -15.62
N PRO A 148 -16.02 -28.14 -16.64
CA PRO A 148 -14.96 -27.27 -17.12
C PRO A 148 -14.46 -26.34 -16.00
N SER A 149 -13.22 -25.85 -16.15
CA SER A 149 -12.67 -24.84 -15.24
C SER A 149 -12.49 -23.50 -15.95
N GLY A 150 -12.68 -22.40 -15.25
CA GLY A 150 -12.36 -21.07 -15.80
C GLY A 150 -10.85 -20.93 -15.95
N PHE A 151 -10.15 -21.01 -14.83
CA PHE A 151 -8.69 -20.94 -14.74
C PHE A 151 -8.11 -22.19 -14.12
N ARG A 152 -6.97 -22.62 -14.66
CA ARG A 152 -6.09 -23.61 -14.03
C ARG A 152 -4.66 -23.10 -14.00
N LEU A 153 -4.20 -22.76 -12.80
CA LEU A 153 -2.95 -22.04 -12.58
C LEU A 153 -1.90 -22.94 -11.94
N TYR A 154 -0.77 -23.05 -12.63
CA TYR A 154 0.53 -23.56 -12.17
C TYR A 154 1.61 -22.47 -12.33
N GLY A 155 1.19 -21.21 -12.41
CA GLY A 155 2.05 -20.06 -12.68
C GLY A 155 1.59 -18.81 -11.93
N GLN A 156 1.97 -17.63 -12.43
CA GLN A 156 1.69 -16.34 -11.80
C GLN A 156 0.62 -15.55 -12.55
N TRP A 157 -0.45 -15.15 -11.86
CA TRP A 157 -1.46 -14.23 -12.36
C TRP A 157 -1.36 -12.89 -11.65
N MET A 158 -1.07 -11.81 -12.38
CA MET A 158 -1.00 -10.43 -11.90
C MET A 158 -2.22 -9.67 -12.44
N GLN A 159 -3.14 -9.29 -11.57
CA GLN A 159 -4.43 -8.70 -11.92
C GLN A 159 -4.49 -7.22 -11.53
N ASP A 160 -4.33 -6.34 -12.49
CA ASP A 160 -4.40 -4.88 -12.32
C ASP A 160 -5.71 -4.28 -12.87
N GLY A 161 -6.42 -5.01 -13.75
CA GLY A 161 -7.76 -4.65 -14.25
C GLY A 161 -8.90 -5.33 -13.49
N HIS A 162 -10.13 -4.81 -13.63
CA HIS A 162 -11.32 -5.44 -13.03
C HIS A 162 -11.62 -6.81 -13.63
N ALA A 163 -11.98 -7.78 -12.79
CA ALA A 163 -12.33 -9.14 -13.22
C ALA A 163 -13.74 -9.55 -12.77
N GLU A 164 -14.57 -10.03 -13.69
CA GLU A 164 -15.90 -10.59 -13.43
C GLU A 164 -15.93 -12.03 -13.92
N LEU A 165 -16.03 -12.97 -12.99
CA LEU A 165 -15.98 -14.40 -13.27
C LEU A 165 -17.33 -15.01 -12.90
N SER A 166 -17.94 -15.73 -13.84
CA SER A 166 -19.21 -16.42 -13.63
C SER A 166 -19.09 -17.87 -14.08
N ALA A 167 -19.57 -18.79 -13.25
CA ALA A 167 -19.72 -20.19 -13.66
C ALA A 167 -21.08 -20.69 -13.25
N ASP A 168 -21.78 -21.26 -14.21
CA ASP A 168 -22.91 -22.08 -13.89
C ASP A 168 -22.39 -23.40 -13.33
N THR A 169 -21.54 -24.16 -14.05
CA THR A 169 -20.92 -25.43 -13.59
C THR A 169 -19.41 -25.34 -13.40
N GLY A 170 -18.85 -26.12 -12.47
CA GLY A 170 -17.41 -26.34 -12.33
C GLY A 170 -16.65 -25.33 -11.48
N ASN A 171 -15.32 -25.31 -11.64
CA ASN A 171 -14.43 -24.50 -10.81
C ASN A 171 -14.02 -23.24 -11.55
N LEU A 172 -14.27 -22.06 -10.99
CA LEU A 172 -13.86 -20.82 -11.66
C LEU A 172 -12.36 -20.65 -11.63
N VAL A 173 -11.74 -20.70 -10.45
CA VAL A 173 -10.28 -20.60 -10.32
C VAL A 173 -9.73 -21.83 -9.61
N TRP A 174 -8.86 -22.58 -10.28
CA TRP A 174 -8.12 -23.70 -9.72
C TRP A 174 -6.64 -23.37 -9.65
N MET A 175 -6.08 -23.30 -8.44
CA MET A 175 -4.68 -23.02 -8.18
C MET A 175 -3.98 -24.24 -7.60
N ASP A 176 -2.92 -24.69 -8.27
CA ASP A 176 -2.09 -25.82 -7.86
C ASP A 176 -0.71 -25.35 -7.36
N SER A 177 0.16 -26.29 -7.03
CA SER A 177 1.40 -25.99 -6.30
C SER A 177 2.32 -24.99 -6.99
N GLY A 178 2.83 -24.04 -6.19
CA GLY A 178 3.69 -22.96 -6.65
C GLY A 178 2.99 -21.84 -7.41
N SER A 179 1.68 -21.94 -7.68
CA SER A 179 0.93 -20.89 -8.36
C SER A 179 0.65 -19.68 -7.46
N GLN A 180 0.53 -18.51 -8.07
CA GLN A 180 0.30 -17.25 -7.38
C GLN A 180 -0.75 -16.41 -8.10
N TRP A 181 -1.68 -15.85 -7.34
CA TRP A 181 -2.62 -14.82 -7.77
C TRP A 181 -2.32 -13.54 -7.00
N VAL A 182 -2.08 -12.43 -7.69
CA VAL A 182 -1.80 -11.12 -7.10
C VAL A 182 -2.72 -10.11 -7.74
N GLY A 183 -3.77 -9.71 -7.02
CA GLY A 183 -4.77 -8.75 -7.50
C GLY A 183 -4.67 -7.40 -6.83
N THR A 184 -4.61 -6.34 -7.64
CA THR A 184 -4.66 -4.94 -7.21
C THR A 184 -5.97 -4.25 -7.59
N ALA A 185 -6.80 -4.83 -8.47
CA ALA A 185 -8.13 -4.33 -8.81
C ALA A 185 -9.27 -5.24 -8.32
N ASN A 186 -10.51 -4.76 -8.36
CA ASN A 186 -11.64 -5.53 -7.85
C ASN A 186 -11.85 -6.83 -8.64
N VAL A 187 -12.22 -7.88 -7.91
CA VAL A 187 -12.62 -9.18 -8.48
C VAL A 187 -14.01 -9.55 -8.00
N LYS A 188 -14.88 -9.92 -8.94
CA LYS A 188 -16.23 -10.43 -8.69
C LYS A 188 -16.33 -11.86 -9.19
N ILE A 189 -16.76 -12.77 -8.32
CA ILE A 189 -16.93 -14.19 -8.64
C ILE A 189 -18.36 -14.60 -8.34
N SER A 190 -19.01 -15.26 -9.28
CA SER A 190 -20.39 -15.74 -9.16
C SER A 190 -20.53 -17.18 -9.60
N ILE A 191 -21.16 -18.03 -8.77
CA ILE A 191 -21.38 -19.45 -9.10
C ILE A 191 -22.86 -19.84 -8.96
N ALA A 192 -23.41 -20.56 -9.94
CA ALA A 192 -24.87 -20.77 -10.03
C ALA A 192 -25.36 -22.22 -9.96
N SER A 193 -24.52 -23.25 -10.13
CA SER A 193 -24.96 -24.66 -10.07
C SER A 193 -24.38 -25.50 -8.94
N GLU A 194 -24.91 -26.72 -8.88
CA GLU A 194 -24.39 -27.86 -8.12
C GLU A 194 -22.95 -28.18 -8.55
N TYR A 195 -22.08 -28.54 -7.61
CA TYR A 195 -20.66 -28.88 -7.81
C TYR A 195 -19.70 -27.74 -8.15
N CYS A 196 -20.10 -26.49 -7.91
CA CYS A 196 -19.27 -25.34 -8.25
C CYS A 196 -18.39 -24.88 -7.11
N LYS A 197 -17.17 -24.49 -7.48
CA LYS A 197 -16.27 -23.79 -6.58
C LYS A 197 -15.81 -22.47 -7.20
N GLY A 198 -15.94 -21.39 -6.44
CA GLY A 198 -15.48 -20.08 -6.91
C GLY A 198 -13.96 -20.10 -7.05
N VAL A 199 -13.27 -20.36 -5.95
CA VAL A 199 -11.80 -20.44 -5.92
C VAL A 199 -11.35 -21.67 -5.15
N ILE A 200 -10.38 -22.39 -5.71
CA ILE A 200 -9.70 -23.49 -5.05
C ILE A 200 -8.22 -23.16 -4.99
N VAL A 201 -7.66 -23.15 -3.79
CA VAL A 201 -6.23 -22.92 -3.55
C VAL A 201 -5.62 -24.18 -2.95
N ARG A 202 -4.71 -24.82 -3.69
CA ARG A 202 -4.07 -26.07 -3.30
C ARG A 202 -2.57 -25.92 -3.05
N SER A 203 -2.02 -26.79 -2.21
CA SER A 203 -0.60 -27.20 -2.27
C SER A 203 0.41 -26.05 -2.32
N SER A 204 0.55 -25.23 -1.27
CA SER A 204 1.44 -24.05 -1.24
C SER A 204 1.15 -22.92 -2.24
N ALA A 205 0.04 -22.98 -2.99
CA ALA A 205 -0.41 -21.85 -3.79
C ALA A 205 -0.76 -20.63 -2.92
N VAL A 206 -0.60 -19.44 -3.51
CA VAL A 206 -0.79 -18.16 -2.81
C VAL A 206 -1.82 -17.30 -3.52
N TRP A 207 -2.91 -16.97 -2.81
CA TRP A 207 -3.84 -15.93 -3.23
C TRP A 207 -3.53 -14.63 -2.46
N TYR A 208 -3.31 -13.53 -3.18
CA TYR A 208 -3.12 -12.20 -2.61
C TYR A 208 -4.06 -11.20 -3.29
N GLN A 209 -4.87 -10.51 -2.49
CA GLN A 209 -5.73 -9.44 -2.98
C GLN A 209 -5.57 -8.15 -2.17
N ALA A 210 -5.14 -7.07 -2.82
CA ALA A 210 -5.00 -5.75 -2.22
C ALA A 210 -6.34 -5.01 -2.06
N THR A 211 -7.25 -5.16 -3.02
CA THR A 211 -8.52 -4.41 -3.12
C THR A 211 -9.76 -5.26 -2.85
N THR A 212 -10.95 -4.74 -3.17
CA THR A 212 -12.22 -5.36 -2.77
C THR A 212 -12.51 -6.60 -3.60
N SER A 213 -12.73 -7.73 -2.93
CA SER A 213 -13.21 -8.99 -3.49
C SER A 213 -14.69 -9.18 -3.17
N THR A 214 -15.50 -9.50 -4.17
CA THR A 214 -16.90 -9.86 -3.98
C THR A 214 -17.16 -11.25 -4.55
N LEU A 215 -17.42 -12.22 -3.69
CA LEU A 215 -17.86 -13.56 -4.09
C LEU A 215 -19.36 -13.69 -3.79
N THR A 216 -20.17 -13.63 -4.84
CA THR A 216 -21.63 -13.57 -4.73
C THR A 216 -22.31 -14.65 -5.53
N GLY A 217 -23.17 -15.42 -4.86
CA GLY A 217 -24.00 -16.43 -5.49
C GLY A 217 -23.33 -17.77 -5.32
N ILE A 218 -23.84 -18.57 -4.38
CA ILE A 218 -23.73 -20.02 -4.45
C ILE A 218 -25.15 -20.55 -4.47
N ALA A 219 -25.39 -21.40 -5.46
CA ALA A 219 -26.68 -21.90 -5.91
C ALA A 219 -27.64 -22.25 -4.77
N ALA A 220 -28.89 -21.84 -4.91
CA ALA A 220 -30.00 -22.24 -4.05
C ALA A 220 -30.29 -23.75 -4.04
N ASN A 221 -29.63 -24.52 -4.92
CA ASN A 221 -29.93 -25.92 -5.21
C ASN A 221 -28.72 -26.86 -5.04
N CYS A 222 -27.66 -26.51 -4.29
CA CYS A 222 -26.58 -27.46 -4.05
C CYS A 222 -27.10 -28.68 -3.28
N SER A 223 -27.30 -29.82 -3.96
CA SER A 223 -27.83 -31.03 -3.34
C SER A 223 -26.80 -31.74 -2.44
N SER A 224 -25.53 -31.37 -2.56
CA SER A 224 -24.41 -31.89 -1.75
C SER A 224 -23.50 -30.77 -1.23
N ALA A 225 -22.85 -31.01 -0.07
CA ALA A 225 -21.91 -30.11 0.60
C ALA A 225 -20.62 -29.78 -0.18
N THR A 226 -20.59 -30.01 -1.48
CA THR A 226 -19.44 -29.85 -2.37
C THR A 226 -19.29 -28.44 -2.93
N CYS A 227 -20.34 -27.61 -2.85
CA CYS A 227 -20.31 -26.24 -3.31
C CYS A 227 -19.63 -25.33 -2.28
N SER A 228 -18.59 -24.61 -2.71
CA SER A 228 -17.83 -23.71 -1.85
C SER A 228 -17.45 -22.41 -2.57
N GLY A 229 -17.57 -21.27 -1.89
CA GLY A 229 -17.09 -19.99 -2.45
C GLY A 229 -15.58 -20.02 -2.60
N VAL A 230 -14.89 -20.35 -1.50
CA VAL A 230 -13.45 -20.60 -1.45
C VAL A 230 -13.20 -21.97 -0.83
N ALA A 231 -12.34 -22.77 -1.45
CA ALA A 231 -11.83 -24.02 -0.92
C ALA A 231 -10.31 -23.94 -0.73
N LEU A 232 -9.85 -24.18 0.50
CA LEU A 232 -8.43 -24.26 0.85
C LEU A 232 -8.06 -25.73 1.08
N VAL A 233 -7.00 -26.22 0.42
CA VAL A 233 -6.62 -27.65 0.46
C VAL A 233 -5.09 -27.79 0.50
N SER A 234 -4.54 -28.64 1.38
CA SER A 234 -3.09 -28.95 1.43
C SER A 234 -2.16 -27.73 1.59
N GLU A 235 -2.20 -27.03 2.73
CA GLU A 235 -1.28 -25.92 3.07
C GLU A 235 -1.25 -24.69 2.13
N PRO A 236 -2.39 -24.18 1.64
CA PRO A 236 -2.44 -22.93 0.89
C PRO A 236 -2.28 -21.70 1.79
N VAL A 237 -1.92 -20.58 1.15
CA VAL A 237 -1.89 -19.25 1.79
C VAL A 237 -2.88 -18.33 1.10
N TRP A 238 -3.83 -17.80 1.87
CA TRP A 238 -4.76 -16.77 1.42
C TRP A 238 -4.45 -15.45 2.14
N THR A 239 -4.23 -14.37 1.39
CA THR A 239 -4.01 -13.01 1.91
C THR A 239 -5.04 -12.05 1.34
N GLN A 240 -5.79 -11.38 2.21
CA GLN A 240 -6.84 -10.43 1.84
C GLN A 240 -6.65 -9.10 2.57
N ASN A 241 -6.20 -8.09 1.82
CA ASN A 241 -6.00 -6.74 2.37
C ASN A 241 -7.20 -5.83 2.16
N GLY A 242 -7.91 -5.97 1.04
CA GLY A 242 -9.13 -5.20 0.79
C GLY A 242 -10.36 -5.84 1.42
N LYS A 243 -11.53 -5.20 1.26
CA LYS A 243 -12.80 -5.75 1.74
C LYS A 243 -13.14 -7.05 1.01
N LEU A 244 -13.57 -8.07 1.74
CA LEU A 244 -14.06 -9.32 1.17
C LEU A 244 -15.51 -9.55 1.59
N VAL A 245 -16.40 -9.72 0.63
CA VAL A 245 -17.79 -10.11 0.89
C VAL A 245 -18.04 -11.44 0.20
N MET A 246 -18.39 -12.46 0.98
CA MET A 246 -18.75 -13.76 0.46
C MET A 246 -20.18 -14.10 0.88
N SER A 247 -21.02 -14.50 -0.06
CA SER A 247 -22.44 -14.79 0.20
C SER A 247 -22.90 -16.08 -0.49
N VAL A 248 -23.51 -16.97 0.29
CA VAL A 248 -24.00 -18.28 -0.15
C VAL A 248 -25.45 -18.47 0.24
N THR A 249 -26.18 -19.23 -0.57
CA THR A 249 -27.56 -19.65 -0.30
C THR A 249 -27.63 -21.18 -0.27
N SER A 250 -28.48 -21.75 0.60
CA SER A 250 -28.94 -23.16 0.66
C SER A 250 -27.91 -24.27 0.43
N MET A 251 -27.67 -25.14 1.43
CA MET A 251 -26.81 -26.33 1.34
C MET A 251 -25.39 -26.11 0.79
N SER A 252 -24.90 -24.87 0.88
CA SER A 252 -23.62 -24.41 0.33
C SER A 252 -22.69 -23.90 1.41
N THR A 253 -21.38 -23.99 1.18
CA THR A 253 -20.37 -23.47 2.11
C THR A 253 -19.76 -22.17 1.60
N VAL A 254 -19.59 -21.14 2.44
CA VAL A 254 -18.84 -19.93 2.04
C VAL A 254 -17.35 -20.27 1.90
N LEU A 255 -16.75 -20.79 2.98
CA LEU A 255 -15.35 -21.18 3.05
C LEU A 255 -15.22 -22.66 3.47
N SER A 256 -14.66 -23.50 2.60
CA SER A 256 -14.35 -24.90 2.91
C SER A 256 -12.85 -25.12 3.13
N ILE A 257 -12.50 -25.95 4.11
CA ILE A 257 -11.15 -26.08 4.66
C ILE A 257 -10.80 -27.56 4.72
N GLY A 258 -9.81 -27.99 3.91
CA GLY A 258 -9.40 -29.40 3.83
C GLY A 258 -10.39 -30.32 3.13
N VAL A 259 -11.34 -29.75 2.39
CA VAL A 259 -12.37 -30.50 1.65
C VAL A 259 -12.34 -30.07 0.18
N ASP A 260 -11.80 -30.93 -0.68
CA ASP A 260 -11.76 -30.69 -2.12
C ASP A 260 -13.06 -31.11 -2.83
N GLY A 261 -13.99 -31.75 -2.14
CA GLY A 261 -15.37 -32.05 -2.58
C GLY A 261 -15.49 -33.12 -3.67
N ASN A 262 -14.49 -33.24 -4.55
CA ASN A 262 -14.55 -34.14 -5.72
C ASN A 262 -13.86 -35.49 -5.51
N SER A 263 -12.85 -35.58 -4.64
CA SER A 263 -12.05 -36.82 -4.55
C SER A 263 -12.28 -37.61 -3.26
N GLY A 264 -13.05 -37.07 -2.32
CA GLY A 264 -13.11 -37.59 -0.96
C GLY A 264 -11.75 -37.54 -0.23
N ALA A 265 -10.71 -36.98 -0.85
CA ALA A 265 -9.39 -36.88 -0.26
C ALA A 265 -9.41 -35.75 0.78
N SER A 266 -9.41 -36.17 2.04
CA SER A 266 -9.03 -35.31 3.14
C SER A 266 -7.54 -35.01 3.03
N SER A 267 -7.18 -33.77 2.74
CA SER A 267 -5.81 -33.33 2.96
C SER A 267 -5.63 -33.01 4.44
N GLU A 268 -4.68 -33.66 5.11
CA GLU A 268 -4.21 -33.20 6.42
C GLU A 268 -3.30 -31.98 6.20
N GLY A 269 -3.36 -31.00 7.10
CA GLY A 269 -2.48 -29.84 7.04
C GLY A 269 -3.07 -28.57 7.65
N PHE A 270 -2.19 -27.58 7.83
CA PHE A 270 -2.56 -26.25 8.30
C PHE A 270 -2.77 -25.31 7.12
N MET A 271 -3.97 -24.75 7.02
CA MET A 271 -4.27 -23.67 6.09
C MET A 271 -3.98 -22.32 6.74
N THR A 272 -3.46 -21.38 5.97
CA THR A 272 -3.16 -20.03 6.46
C THR A 272 -4.05 -18.99 5.78
N TRP A 273 -4.77 -18.23 6.59
CA TRP A 273 -5.56 -17.08 6.15
C TRP A 273 -5.04 -15.83 6.83
N ILE A 274 -4.60 -14.84 6.06
CA ILE A 274 -4.11 -13.54 6.52
C ILE A 274 -5.06 -12.47 6.02
N GLN A 275 -5.55 -11.64 6.93
CA GLN A 275 -6.55 -10.62 6.65
C GLN A 275 -6.16 -9.30 7.28
N THR A 276 -6.20 -8.23 6.49
CA THR A 276 -6.14 -6.86 7.01
C THR A 276 -7.39 -6.05 6.69
N GLY A 277 -8.13 -6.40 5.63
CA GLY A 277 -9.40 -5.77 5.27
C GLY A 277 -10.61 -6.39 5.96
N ALA A 278 -11.77 -5.75 5.89
CA ALA A 278 -13.00 -6.30 6.47
C ALA A 278 -13.51 -7.52 5.69
N VAL A 279 -13.72 -8.66 6.37
CA VAL A 279 -14.35 -9.86 5.80
C VAL A 279 -15.78 -9.98 6.30
N THR A 280 -16.73 -10.18 5.38
CA THR A 280 -18.13 -10.54 5.69
C THR A 280 -18.47 -11.88 5.06
N LEU A 281 -18.83 -12.85 5.88
CA LEU A 281 -19.30 -14.17 5.45
C LEU A 281 -20.81 -14.23 5.68
N ASN A 282 -21.59 -14.41 4.62
CA ASN A 282 -23.05 -14.48 4.70
C ASN A 282 -23.53 -15.86 4.25
N ALA A 283 -24.02 -16.67 5.19
CA ALA A 283 -24.61 -17.97 4.93
C ALA A 283 -26.11 -17.92 5.20
N THR A 284 -26.91 -18.11 4.15
CA THR A 284 -28.37 -18.03 4.21
C THR A 284 -29.02 -19.29 3.66
N GLY A 285 -30.18 -19.70 4.20
CA GLY A 285 -30.88 -20.92 3.78
C GLY A 285 -30.50 -22.18 4.59
N SER A 286 -31.31 -23.22 4.45
CA SER A 286 -31.15 -24.47 5.18
C SER A 286 -29.89 -25.23 4.73
N GLY A 287 -29.08 -25.68 5.68
CA GLY A 287 -27.86 -26.45 5.40
C GLY A 287 -26.68 -25.63 4.87
N ALA A 288 -26.81 -24.31 4.76
CA ALA A 288 -25.70 -23.45 4.42
C ALA A 288 -24.73 -23.32 5.62
N ALA A 289 -23.43 -23.31 5.33
CA ALA A 289 -22.37 -23.13 6.31
C ALA A 289 -21.52 -21.91 5.98
N ALA A 290 -21.20 -21.05 6.96
CA ALA A 290 -20.24 -19.98 6.72
C ALA A 290 -18.81 -20.52 6.63
N VAL A 291 -18.46 -21.45 7.51
CA VAL A 291 -17.16 -22.14 7.46
C VAL A 291 -17.37 -23.65 7.70
N LEU A 292 -16.84 -24.47 6.79
CA LEU A 292 -16.83 -25.94 6.89
C LEU A 292 -15.38 -26.43 6.92
N CYS A 293 -15.04 -27.28 7.88
CA CYS A 293 -13.69 -27.84 8.00
C CYS A 293 -13.70 -29.36 8.01
N ASN A 294 -12.68 -29.93 7.38
CA ASN A 294 -12.34 -31.33 7.58
C ASN A 294 -11.83 -31.53 9.03
N PRO A 295 -12.26 -32.58 9.75
CA PRO A 295 -11.79 -32.87 11.11
C PRO A 295 -10.26 -32.96 11.27
N ASN A 296 -9.55 -33.36 10.21
CA ASN A 296 -8.09 -33.50 10.22
C ASN A 296 -7.37 -32.25 9.69
N SER A 297 -8.08 -31.14 9.56
CA SER A 297 -7.57 -29.87 9.04
C SER A 297 -7.76 -28.75 10.04
N ALA A 298 -6.82 -27.82 10.06
CA ALA A 298 -6.91 -26.63 10.89
C ALA A 298 -6.70 -25.37 10.04
N LEU A 299 -7.50 -24.34 10.33
CA LEU A 299 -7.30 -23.01 9.78
C LEU A 299 -6.61 -22.12 10.81
N LYS A 300 -5.46 -21.58 10.43
CA LYS A 300 -4.82 -20.47 11.13
C LYS A 300 -5.34 -19.18 10.54
N TRP A 301 -6.24 -18.51 11.27
CA TRP A 301 -6.82 -17.24 10.85
C TRP A 301 -6.10 -16.10 11.55
N PHE A 302 -5.47 -15.25 10.75
CA PHE A 302 -4.71 -14.10 11.19
C PHE A 302 -5.43 -12.85 10.72
N SER A 303 -5.94 -12.05 11.64
CA SER A 303 -6.68 -10.83 11.27
C SER A 303 -6.37 -9.63 12.14
N SER A 304 -6.25 -8.45 11.53
CA SER A 304 -6.30 -7.17 12.26
C SER A 304 -7.74 -6.69 12.51
N VAL A 305 -8.73 -7.24 11.79
CA VAL A 305 -10.15 -6.90 11.92
C VAL A 305 -10.98 -8.19 12.08
N PRO A 306 -11.73 -8.37 13.18
CA PRO A 306 -12.55 -9.57 13.36
C PRO A 306 -13.51 -9.78 12.16
N PRO A 307 -13.61 -11.00 11.60
CA PRO A 307 -14.54 -11.28 10.52
C PRO A 307 -15.99 -11.16 11.01
N VAL A 308 -16.86 -10.55 10.19
CA VAL A 308 -18.29 -10.48 10.46
C VAL A 308 -18.97 -11.69 9.85
N ILE A 309 -19.39 -12.64 10.70
CA ILE A 309 -20.11 -13.84 10.27
C ILE A 309 -21.61 -13.58 10.46
N LYS A 310 -22.36 -13.61 9.35
CA LYS A 310 -23.82 -13.50 9.32
C LYS A 310 -24.42 -14.84 8.92
N THR A 311 -25.24 -15.41 9.80
CA THR A 311 -25.95 -16.67 9.56
C THR A 311 -27.46 -16.45 9.70
N ALA A 312 -28.24 -17.00 8.77
CA ALA A 312 -29.69 -17.05 8.91
C ALA A 312 -30.12 -18.18 9.88
N LEU A 313 -31.37 -18.12 10.40
CA LEU A 313 -31.98 -19.24 11.13
C LEU A 313 -31.85 -20.54 10.30
N ASN A 314 -31.30 -21.60 10.90
CA ASN A 314 -31.02 -22.93 10.30
C ASN A 314 -29.75 -23.07 9.43
N ALA A 315 -28.88 -22.07 9.41
CA ALA A 315 -27.51 -22.20 8.90
C ALA A 315 -26.53 -22.52 10.04
N THR A 316 -25.53 -23.38 9.80
CA THR A 316 -24.42 -23.58 10.75
C THR A 316 -23.41 -22.46 10.54
N GLY A 317 -23.04 -21.74 11.61
CA GLY A 317 -22.03 -20.69 11.49
C GLY A 317 -20.65 -21.25 11.22
N ILE A 318 -20.16 -22.05 12.16
CA ILE A 318 -18.88 -22.74 12.07
C ILE A 318 -19.17 -24.20 12.42
N ASP A 319 -18.77 -25.13 11.55
CA ASP A 319 -18.90 -26.56 11.87
C ASP A 319 -18.10 -26.89 13.14
N SER A 320 -18.66 -27.73 14.00
CA SER A 320 -18.04 -28.24 15.24
C SER A 320 -16.66 -28.88 15.03
N ALA A 321 -16.36 -29.36 13.82
CA ALA A 321 -15.05 -29.89 13.46
C ALA A 321 -13.98 -28.81 13.20
N CYS A 322 -14.37 -27.53 13.08
CA CYS A 322 -13.46 -26.44 12.84
C CYS A 322 -12.76 -25.98 14.12
N VAL A 323 -11.46 -26.21 14.19
CA VAL A 323 -10.59 -25.46 15.11
C VAL A 323 -10.21 -24.15 14.43
N LEU A 324 -10.98 -23.09 14.71
CA LEU A 324 -10.62 -21.73 14.32
C LEU A 324 -9.61 -21.18 15.34
N LEU A 325 -8.33 -21.35 15.04
CA LEU A 325 -7.27 -20.66 15.77
C LEU A 325 -7.22 -19.23 15.23
N VAL A 326 -8.02 -18.35 15.82
CA VAL A 326 -7.82 -16.90 15.69
C VAL A 326 -6.57 -16.58 16.47
N LEU A 327 -5.46 -16.66 15.76
CA LEU A 327 -4.19 -16.22 16.29
C LEU A 327 -4.08 -14.74 15.90
N PRO A 328 -3.60 -13.85 16.78
CA PRO A 328 -2.95 -12.66 16.25
C PRO A 328 -1.93 -13.15 15.23
N SER A 329 -1.93 -12.56 14.03
CA SER A 329 -1.03 -12.91 12.93
C SER A 329 0.37 -13.31 13.43
N PRO A 330 1.07 -14.33 12.89
CA PRO A 330 2.52 -14.38 12.91
C PRO A 330 2.91 -13.21 12.03
N SER A 331 2.81 -12.05 12.65
CA SER A 331 3.20 -10.78 12.12
C SER A 331 4.56 -11.02 11.48
N PRO A 332 4.85 -10.44 10.29
CA PRO A 332 6.25 -10.19 10.03
C PRO A 332 6.77 -9.51 11.31
N GLN A 333 7.84 -10.04 11.91
CA GLN A 333 8.34 -9.48 13.17
C GLN A 333 8.54 -7.96 13.05
N PHE A 334 8.71 -7.49 11.80
CA PHE A 334 8.82 -6.11 11.43
C PHE A 334 7.91 -5.73 10.24
N ILE A 335 7.18 -4.62 10.29
CA ILE A 335 6.74 -3.91 9.07
C ILE A 335 7.91 -3.03 8.63
N PHE A 336 8.29 -3.14 7.36
CA PHE A 336 9.29 -2.27 6.76
C PHE A 336 8.57 -1.20 5.94
N SER A 337 8.98 0.05 6.09
CA SER A 337 8.65 1.06 5.08
C SER A 337 9.17 0.60 3.73
N ASN A 338 8.37 0.71 2.67
CA ASN A 338 8.80 0.38 1.32
C ASN A 338 10.09 1.16 1.04
N SER A 339 11.17 0.47 0.69
CA SER A 339 12.47 1.09 0.44
C SER A 339 12.36 1.87 -0.87
N THR A 340 11.79 3.07 -0.80
CA THR A 340 11.78 3.97 -1.96
C THR A 340 13.24 4.18 -2.38
N ASN A 341 13.47 4.29 -3.68
CA ASN A 341 14.78 4.64 -4.26
C ASN A 341 15.24 6.05 -3.81
N GLU A 342 14.44 6.76 -3.03
CA GLU A 342 14.76 8.04 -2.44
C GLU A 342 15.89 7.90 -1.42
N LYS A 343 17.00 8.55 -1.76
CA LYS A 343 18.28 8.41 -1.06
C LYS A 343 18.27 9.06 0.33
N SER A 344 17.39 10.03 0.55
CA SER A 344 17.33 10.85 1.77
C SER A 344 16.31 10.37 2.80
N MET A 345 15.31 9.58 2.40
CA MET A 345 14.22 9.13 3.27
C MET A 345 14.65 7.92 4.11
N PRO A 346 14.61 7.97 5.47
CA PRO A 346 15.00 6.84 6.30
C PRO A 346 14.03 5.67 6.10
N ALA A 347 14.53 4.46 6.33
CA ALA A 347 13.66 3.30 6.43
C ALA A 347 13.15 3.15 7.86
N LEU A 348 11.87 2.84 8.01
CA LEU A 348 11.22 2.54 9.28
C LEU A 348 11.05 1.02 9.42
N ARG A 349 11.52 0.45 10.51
CA ARG A 349 11.23 -0.94 10.92
C ARG A 349 10.34 -0.94 12.15
N VAL A 350 9.11 -1.40 12.01
CA VAL A 350 8.11 -1.42 13.08
C VAL A 350 8.06 -2.80 13.70
N ASN A 351 8.44 -2.98 14.96
CA ASN A 351 8.40 -4.29 15.61
C ASN A 351 6.95 -4.66 16.00
N LEU A 352 6.39 -5.66 15.34
CA LEU A 352 5.01 -6.12 15.57
C LEU A 352 4.87 -7.13 16.72
N THR A 353 6.00 -7.65 17.21
CA THR A 353 6.02 -8.67 18.28
C THR A 353 6.34 -8.08 19.65
N ALA A 354 6.85 -6.85 19.70
CA ALA A 354 7.06 -6.17 20.95
C ALA A 354 5.69 -5.75 21.53
N PRO A 355 5.39 -6.09 22.80
CA PRO A 355 4.17 -5.61 23.47
C PRO A 355 4.15 -4.09 23.61
N ALA A 356 5.31 -3.43 23.50
CA ALA A 356 5.45 -1.98 23.46
C ALA A 356 5.56 -1.48 22.01
N ALA A 357 4.92 -0.34 21.72
CA ALA A 357 5.02 0.35 20.43
C ALA A 357 6.49 0.72 20.16
N ALA A 358 7.20 -0.12 19.41
CA ALA A 358 8.62 0.05 19.14
C ALA A 358 8.88 0.11 17.63
N ILE A 359 9.64 1.12 17.23
CA ILE A 359 10.11 1.30 15.87
C ILE A 359 11.63 1.49 15.85
N THR A 360 12.24 1.29 14.70
CA THR A 360 13.64 1.59 14.45
C THR A 360 13.76 2.40 13.16
N LEU A 361 14.34 3.58 13.28
CA LEU A 361 14.69 4.45 12.18
C LEU A 361 16.08 4.09 11.66
N LEU A 362 16.16 3.83 10.37
CA LEU A 362 17.38 3.48 9.66
C LEU A 362 17.73 4.59 8.70
N PRO A 363 18.69 5.45 9.04
CA PRO A 363 19.11 6.48 8.12
C PRO A 363 19.74 5.85 6.87
N LYS A 364 19.59 6.54 5.74
CA LYS A 364 20.25 6.16 4.48
C LYS A 364 21.46 7.07 4.24
N ASP A 365 22.51 6.50 3.66
CA ASP A 365 23.66 7.29 3.20
C ASP A 365 23.37 7.99 1.86
N SER A 366 24.34 8.75 1.34
CA SER A 366 24.19 9.46 0.06
C SER A 366 24.00 8.55 -1.16
N SER A 367 24.21 7.24 -1.02
CA SER A 367 23.90 6.25 -2.05
C SER A 367 22.48 5.68 -1.93
N GLY A 368 21.75 6.04 -0.88
CA GLY A 368 20.44 5.47 -0.55
C GLY A 368 20.51 4.14 0.19
N LYS A 369 21.68 3.74 0.69
CA LYS A 369 21.86 2.49 1.43
C LYS A 369 21.57 2.70 2.92
N GLU A 370 20.72 1.85 3.47
CA GLU A 370 20.40 1.82 4.91
C GLU A 370 21.66 1.58 5.76
N GLN A 371 21.82 2.37 6.82
CA GLN A 371 22.92 2.27 7.78
C GLN A 371 22.41 1.77 9.13
N GLY A 372 22.25 0.44 9.25
CA GLY A 372 21.78 -0.19 10.48
C GLY A 372 22.65 0.07 11.71
N SER A 373 23.94 0.35 11.51
CA SER A 373 24.87 0.72 12.59
C SER A 373 24.64 2.12 13.18
N ALA A 374 23.86 2.96 12.49
CA ALA A 374 23.45 4.30 12.93
C ALA A 374 21.93 4.34 13.24
N ALA A 375 21.30 3.19 13.43
CA ALA A 375 19.87 3.10 13.68
C ALA A 375 19.49 3.76 15.01
N VAL A 376 18.29 4.35 15.05
CA VAL A 376 17.69 4.86 16.29
C VAL A 376 16.35 4.19 16.53
N GLY A 377 16.25 3.48 17.64
CA GLY A 377 15.01 2.91 18.15
C GLY A 377 14.21 3.94 18.93
N LEU A 378 12.90 3.96 18.70
CA LEU A 378 11.93 4.65 19.55
C LEU A 378 10.98 3.60 20.10
N SER A 379 10.77 3.60 21.42
CA SER A 379 9.78 2.73 22.04
C SER A 379 8.94 3.49 23.05
N LEU A 380 7.64 3.20 23.07
CA LEU A 380 6.76 3.70 24.10
C LEU A 380 7.27 3.24 25.49
N GLY A 381 7.53 4.20 26.35
CA GLY A 381 7.90 4.00 27.75
C GLY A 381 6.64 3.96 28.60
N THR A 382 6.52 4.89 29.54
CA THR A 382 5.36 5.02 30.42
C THR A 382 4.34 6.01 29.86
N ILE A 383 3.07 5.72 30.10
CA ILE A 383 1.97 6.67 29.91
C ILE A 383 1.33 6.85 31.27
N SER A 384 1.21 8.08 31.73
CA SER A 384 0.74 8.33 33.09
C SER A 384 -0.06 9.60 33.20
N SER A 385 -0.94 9.66 34.18
CA SER A 385 -1.50 10.91 34.67
C SER A 385 -0.71 11.34 35.91
N SER A 386 -0.30 12.61 35.98
CA SER A 386 0.43 13.20 37.11
C SER A 386 -0.34 14.36 37.73
N ALA A 387 -0.55 14.34 39.04
CA ALA A 387 -1.24 15.42 39.76
C ALA A 387 -0.29 16.57 40.16
N THR A 388 -0.85 17.68 40.65
CA THR A 388 -0.08 18.89 41.04
C THR A 388 1.06 18.62 42.01
N ASP A 389 0.90 17.66 42.92
CA ASP A 389 1.89 17.39 43.98
C ASP A 389 3.14 16.66 43.47
N ASN A 390 3.18 16.27 42.19
CA ASN A 390 4.20 15.42 41.56
C ASN A 390 4.45 14.09 42.32
N ASN A 391 3.61 13.76 43.30
CA ASN A 391 3.80 12.65 44.22
C ASN A 391 2.79 11.52 43.94
N SER A 392 1.71 11.83 43.22
CA SER A 392 0.72 10.87 42.73
C SER A 392 0.76 10.75 41.20
N THR A 393 1.55 9.77 40.73
CA THR A 393 1.59 9.38 39.31
C THR A 393 0.89 8.05 39.15
N ILE A 394 -0.17 8.02 38.34
CA ILE A 394 -0.86 6.78 37.97
C ILE A 394 -0.45 6.40 36.56
N THR A 395 0.17 5.23 36.42
CA THR A 395 0.62 4.69 35.13
C THR A 395 -0.48 3.85 34.50
N ALA A 396 -0.78 4.12 33.23
CA ALA A 396 -1.69 3.30 32.43
C ALA A 396 -1.02 1.99 31.99
N THR A 397 -1.81 0.92 31.97
CA THR A 397 -1.43 -0.32 31.31
C THR A 397 -1.90 -0.28 29.86
N VAL A 398 -0.98 -0.53 28.93
CA VAL A 398 -1.29 -0.62 27.49
C VAL A 398 -1.99 -1.94 27.21
N THR A 399 -3.11 -1.89 26.50
CA THR A 399 -3.93 -3.05 26.12
C THR A 399 -4.20 -3.06 24.61
N ASN A 400 -4.23 -4.25 24.01
CA ASN A 400 -4.64 -4.46 22.61
C ASN A 400 -3.92 -3.57 21.58
N GLY A 401 -2.61 -3.36 21.74
CA GLY A 401 -1.83 -2.55 20.81
C GLY A 401 -1.68 -3.19 19.43
N THR A 402 -1.95 -2.43 18.37
CA THR A 402 -1.86 -2.90 16.98
C THR A 402 -1.20 -1.84 16.09
N TRP A 403 -0.50 -2.29 15.06
CA TRP A 403 0.07 -1.43 14.02
C TRP A 403 -0.68 -1.61 12.70
N ALA A 404 -0.85 -0.53 11.96
CA ALA A 404 -1.39 -0.52 10.61
C ALA A 404 -0.59 0.43 9.71
N ALA A 405 -0.38 0.04 8.45
CA ALA A 405 0.04 0.99 7.42
C ALA A 405 -1.19 1.76 6.92
N LEU A 406 -1.04 3.07 6.67
CA LEU A 406 -2.11 3.94 6.18
C LEU A 406 -1.77 4.45 4.79
N GLU A 407 -2.59 4.10 3.79
CA GLU A 407 -2.43 4.53 2.40
C GLU A 407 -2.82 5.99 2.20
N ASN A 408 -3.89 6.44 2.87
CA ASN A 408 -4.33 7.83 2.82
C ASN A 408 -3.84 8.54 4.08
N ASN A 409 -2.93 9.49 3.92
CA ASN A 409 -2.48 10.32 5.02
C ASN A 409 -2.75 11.80 4.68
N THR A 410 -3.23 12.54 5.67
CA THR A 410 -3.70 13.92 5.53
C THR A 410 -2.57 14.93 5.30
N LEU A 411 -1.31 14.50 5.44
CA LEU A 411 -0.13 15.37 5.33
C LEU A 411 0.61 15.22 4.00
N GLY A 412 0.17 14.33 3.09
CA GLY A 412 0.83 14.09 1.81
C GLY A 412 2.16 13.35 1.90
N ALA A 413 2.39 12.60 2.98
CA ALA A 413 3.52 11.70 3.14
C ALA A 413 3.47 10.56 2.12
N ASP A 414 4.62 10.01 1.74
CA ASP A 414 4.68 8.85 0.85
C ASP A 414 4.26 7.56 1.58
N GLN A 415 4.51 7.50 2.89
CA GLN A 415 4.15 6.36 3.73
C GLN A 415 3.73 6.83 5.12
N SER A 416 2.77 6.12 5.71
CA SER A 416 2.36 6.34 7.09
C SER A 416 2.06 5.04 7.82
N PHE A 417 2.38 5.03 9.12
CA PHE A 417 2.19 3.87 10.01
C PHE A 417 1.55 4.35 11.31
N LEU A 418 0.44 3.73 11.69
CA LEU A 418 -0.30 4.05 12.91
C LEU A 418 -0.22 2.86 13.88
N TYR A 419 0.28 3.12 15.08
CA TYR A 419 0.04 2.28 16.23
C TYR A 419 -1.20 2.78 16.96
N SER A 420 -2.08 1.87 17.39
CA SER A 420 -3.24 2.20 18.20
C SER A 420 -3.39 1.19 19.33
N CYS A 421 -3.64 1.68 20.54
CA CYS A 421 -3.88 0.83 21.71
C CYS A 421 -4.90 1.45 22.68
N GLY A 422 -5.48 0.61 23.53
CA GLY A 422 -6.25 1.05 24.68
C GLY A 422 -5.34 1.27 25.90
N LEU A 423 -5.72 2.20 26.76
CA LEU A 423 -5.04 2.55 28.00
C LEU A 423 -5.96 2.28 29.17
N GLN A 424 -5.53 1.39 30.06
CA GLN A 424 -6.27 1.05 31.26
C GLN A 424 -5.59 1.65 32.50
N PHE A 425 -6.30 2.53 33.19
CA PHE A 425 -5.85 3.06 34.48
C PHE A 425 -6.38 2.17 35.62
N PRO A 426 -5.61 2.00 36.71
CA PRO A 426 -6.11 1.36 37.94
C PRO A 426 -7.35 2.10 38.46
N SER A 427 -8.50 1.42 38.50
CA SER A 427 -9.69 1.93 39.18
C SER A 427 -9.59 1.66 40.68
N SER A 428 -9.95 2.63 41.53
CA SER A 428 -10.05 2.43 42.98
C SER A 428 -11.05 1.33 43.37
N ASP A 429 -12.06 1.10 42.53
CA ASP A 429 -13.25 0.33 42.91
C ASP A 429 -13.27 -1.10 42.34
N GLY A 430 -12.19 -1.53 41.66
CA GLY A 430 -12.08 -2.88 41.10
C GLY A 430 -13.03 -3.18 39.93
N ASP A 431 -13.70 -2.18 39.38
CA ASP A 431 -14.63 -2.35 38.26
C ASP A 431 -13.89 -2.74 36.98
N ALA A 432 -14.19 -3.93 36.48
CA ALA A 432 -13.63 -4.47 35.23
C ALA A 432 -14.10 -3.70 33.97
N ASN A 433 -15.03 -2.75 34.12
CA ASN A 433 -15.57 -1.90 33.06
C ASN A 433 -14.97 -0.48 33.09
N ALA A 434 -13.70 -0.33 33.47
CA ALA A 434 -13.02 0.95 33.45
C ALA A 434 -13.04 1.57 32.05
N THR A 435 -13.37 2.86 31.96
CA THR A 435 -13.30 3.66 30.72
C THR A 435 -11.92 3.50 30.10
N VAL A 436 -11.87 3.09 28.83
CA VAL A 436 -10.60 2.83 28.13
C VAL A 436 -10.22 4.09 27.36
N ALA A 437 -9.26 4.86 27.88
CA ALA A 437 -8.60 5.91 27.10
C ALA A 437 -7.85 5.26 25.92
N ALA A 438 -7.56 6.00 24.85
CA ALA A 438 -6.82 5.45 23.72
C ALA A 438 -5.58 6.27 23.39
N LEU A 439 -4.55 5.58 22.90
CA LEU A 439 -3.34 6.17 22.34
C LEU A 439 -3.21 5.80 20.86
N GLY A 440 -2.98 6.81 20.03
CA GLY A 440 -2.51 6.68 18.66
C GLY A 440 -1.10 7.23 18.52
N LEU A 441 -0.17 6.46 17.96
CA LEU A 441 1.16 6.92 17.57
C LEU A 441 1.31 6.78 16.06
N GLN A 442 1.44 7.88 15.33
CA GLN A 442 1.52 7.85 13.87
C GLN A 442 2.89 8.33 13.38
N PHE A 443 3.49 7.59 12.47
CA PHE A 443 4.74 7.94 11.81
C PHE A 443 4.47 8.26 10.36
N PHE A 444 5.10 9.32 9.84
CA PHE A 444 5.02 9.74 8.45
C PHE A 444 6.42 9.87 7.87
N LEU A 445 6.60 9.35 6.66
CA LEU A 445 7.84 9.43 5.91
C LEU A 445 7.60 10.22 4.62
N PHE A 446 8.43 11.24 4.39
CA PHE A 446 8.33 12.12 3.22
C PHE A 446 9.55 11.93 2.33
N SER A 447 9.33 11.81 1.03
CA SER A 447 10.37 11.82 0.00
C SER A 447 10.94 13.22 -0.24
N ASN A 448 10.11 14.25 0.00
CA ASN A 448 10.44 15.66 -0.24
C ASN A 448 10.21 16.51 1.01
N THR A 449 10.93 17.63 1.09
CA THR A 449 10.67 18.61 2.16
C THR A 449 9.23 19.09 2.04
N THR A 450 8.45 18.90 3.09
CA THR A 450 7.01 19.19 3.10
C THR A 450 6.68 20.17 4.20
N GLU A 451 6.00 21.27 3.87
CA GLU A 451 5.46 22.20 4.86
C GLU A 451 4.25 21.55 5.54
N VAL A 452 4.37 21.30 6.83
CA VAL A 452 3.24 20.89 7.68
C VAL A 452 2.64 22.14 8.30
N ASN A 453 1.32 22.24 8.22
CA ASN A 453 0.53 23.30 8.83
C ASN A 453 -0.42 22.69 9.87
N LEU A 454 -0.24 23.06 11.13
CA LEU A 454 -1.06 22.57 12.24
C LEU A 454 -2.42 23.29 12.35
N GLY A 455 -2.69 24.28 11.49
CA GLY A 455 -3.93 25.06 11.51
C GLY A 455 -3.94 26.15 12.59
N GLY A 456 -5.12 26.61 12.99
CA GLY A 456 -5.32 27.69 13.97
C GLY A 456 -5.39 29.10 13.35
N ASP A 457 -5.86 30.08 14.13
CA ASP A 457 -5.99 31.49 13.72
C ASP A 457 -4.63 32.13 13.40
N THR A 458 -3.60 31.71 14.14
CA THR A 458 -2.20 31.99 13.83
C THR A 458 -1.52 30.67 13.47
N PRO A 459 -1.44 30.33 12.17
CA PRO A 459 -1.03 29.00 11.76
C PRO A 459 0.42 28.69 12.16
N VAL A 460 0.61 27.58 12.89
CA VAL A 460 1.94 27.05 13.19
C VAL A 460 2.39 26.18 12.03
N LYS A 461 3.44 26.61 11.35
CA LYS A 461 3.97 25.96 10.14
C LYS A 461 5.44 25.64 10.28
N PHE A 462 5.85 24.48 9.78
CA PHE A 462 7.25 24.10 9.72
C PHE A 462 7.52 23.07 8.62
N ASN A 463 8.77 23.03 8.17
CA ASN A 463 9.21 22.11 7.13
C ASN A 463 9.73 20.79 7.70
N VAL A 464 9.09 19.70 7.32
CA VAL A 464 9.55 18.34 7.59
C VAL A 464 10.54 17.95 6.49
N SER A 465 11.78 17.67 6.85
CA SER A 465 12.81 17.22 5.90
C SER A 465 12.70 15.70 5.67
N PRO A 466 13.01 15.19 4.47
CA PRO A 466 13.03 13.75 4.20
C PRO A 466 13.92 12.95 5.15
N ALA A 467 14.93 13.56 5.76
CA ALA A 467 15.82 12.88 6.71
C ALA A 467 15.16 12.57 8.07
N PHE A 468 13.93 13.04 8.30
CA PHE A 468 13.17 12.89 9.53
C PHE A 468 11.94 12.01 9.31
N ALA A 469 11.60 11.21 10.30
CA ALA A 469 10.27 10.67 10.45
C ALA A 469 9.45 11.66 11.29
N LYS A 470 8.34 12.15 10.72
CA LYS A 470 7.37 12.89 11.51
C LYS A 470 6.62 11.92 12.41
N PHE A 471 6.42 12.30 13.66
CA PHE A 471 5.82 11.48 14.69
C PHE A 471 4.64 12.24 15.32
N THR A 472 3.46 11.64 15.37
CA THR A 472 2.27 12.26 15.97
C THR A 472 1.81 11.42 17.14
N VAL A 473 1.53 12.07 18.27
CA VAL A 473 0.90 11.49 19.46
C VAL A 473 -0.54 11.95 19.51
N ARG A 474 -1.47 11.01 19.61
CA ARG A 474 -2.90 11.27 19.81
C ARG A 474 -3.38 10.56 21.07
N LEU A 475 -3.97 11.30 22.00
CA LEU A 475 -4.68 10.77 23.15
C LEU A 475 -6.17 11.06 23.00
N THR A 476 -7.03 10.09 23.29
CA THR A 476 -8.49 10.31 23.36
C THR A 476 -9.08 9.70 24.62
N ASP A 477 -10.22 10.24 25.04
CA ASP A 477 -11.02 9.71 26.16
C ASP A 477 -10.22 9.57 27.46
N TRP A 478 -9.32 10.52 27.70
CA TRP A 478 -8.39 10.48 28.83
C TRP A 478 -9.11 10.56 30.18
N VAL A 479 -8.66 9.73 31.13
CA VAL A 479 -9.24 9.64 32.47
C VAL A 479 -8.41 10.48 33.44
N TRP A 480 -8.92 11.65 33.81
CA TRP A 480 -8.33 12.52 34.83
C TRP A 480 -8.62 11.98 36.23
N GLN A 481 -7.60 11.96 37.09
CA GLN A 481 -7.65 11.49 38.48
C GLN A 481 -8.51 12.39 39.36
N SER A 482 -8.44 13.71 39.15
CA SER A 482 -9.21 14.68 39.89
C SER A 482 -10.07 15.50 38.93
N PRO A 483 -11.39 15.61 39.13
CA PRO A 483 -12.22 16.50 38.31
C PRO A 483 -11.82 17.97 38.43
N ASP A 484 -11.24 18.37 39.57
CA ASP A 484 -11.04 19.77 39.95
C ASP A 484 -9.57 20.22 39.96
N ASP A 485 -8.60 19.34 39.64
CA ASP A 485 -7.19 19.73 39.55
C ASP A 485 -6.85 20.28 38.14
N PRO A 486 -6.64 21.61 37.97
CA PRO A 486 -6.29 22.19 36.68
C PRO A 486 -4.82 21.97 36.30
N ASN A 487 -3.97 21.48 37.21
CA ASN A 487 -2.56 21.24 36.94
C ASN A 487 -2.26 19.77 36.64
N GLU A 488 -3.25 18.88 36.71
CA GLU A 488 -3.08 17.49 36.30
C GLU A 488 -2.60 17.41 34.84
N ARG A 489 -1.71 16.46 34.55
CA ARG A 489 -1.10 16.29 33.23
C ARG A 489 -1.24 14.89 32.71
N ALA A 490 -1.48 14.78 31.40
CA ALA A 490 -1.29 13.54 30.67
C ALA A 490 0.16 13.49 30.16
N GLU A 491 0.94 12.50 30.58
CA GLU A 491 2.34 12.34 30.22
C GLU A 491 2.58 11.12 29.34
N VAL A 492 3.27 11.31 28.23
CA VAL A 492 3.72 10.26 27.33
C VAL A 492 5.24 10.28 27.29
N ARG A 493 5.86 9.17 27.71
CA ARG A 493 7.31 8.97 27.67
C ARG A 493 7.69 8.07 26.51
N VAL A 494 8.62 8.52 25.68
CA VAL A 494 9.19 7.77 24.55
C VAL A 494 10.66 7.51 24.84
N ALA A 495 11.04 6.26 25.02
CA ALA A 495 12.43 5.86 25.19
C ALA A 495 13.16 5.87 23.84
N ILE A 496 14.40 6.34 23.84
CA ILE A 496 15.25 6.48 22.67
C ILE A 496 16.48 5.58 22.83
N THR A 497 16.73 4.74 21.83
CA THR A 497 17.87 3.82 21.78
C THR A 497 18.71 4.11 20.53
N PRO A 498 20.05 4.13 20.58
CA PRO A 498 20.90 3.97 21.75
C PRO A 498 20.71 5.07 22.79
N ALA A 499 21.00 4.76 24.06
CA ALA A 499 20.92 5.71 25.15
C ALA A 499 21.78 6.96 24.87
N PHE A 500 21.25 8.15 25.18
CA PHE A 500 21.96 9.42 25.09
C PHE A 500 22.31 9.92 26.49
N THR A 501 23.48 10.54 26.64
CA THR A 501 23.96 11.04 27.94
C THR A 501 23.81 12.57 28.06
N GLY A 502 23.39 13.23 26.99
CA GLY A 502 23.17 14.66 26.97
C GLY A 502 22.46 15.10 25.70
N PHE A 503 22.13 16.38 25.64
CA PHE A 503 21.55 17.01 24.47
C PHE A 503 21.90 18.50 24.46
N SER A 504 21.81 19.12 23.28
CA SER A 504 21.98 20.56 23.10
C SER A 504 20.97 21.07 22.08
N GLU A 505 20.35 22.21 22.36
CA GLU A 505 19.55 22.90 21.34
C GLU A 505 20.46 23.42 20.22
N VAL A 506 20.04 23.23 18.97
CA VAL A 506 20.84 23.57 17.79
C VAL A 506 20.13 24.51 16.82
N ALA A 507 18.80 24.58 16.91
CA ALA A 507 17.99 25.56 16.21
C ALA A 507 16.70 25.75 16.99
N GLY A 508 16.16 26.97 16.96
CA GLY A 508 14.93 27.32 17.64
C GLY A 508 14.82 28.83 17.76
N ASP A 509 13.72 29.38 17.29
CA ASP A 509 13.27 30.72 17.64
C ASP A 509 11.94 30.54 18.41
N GLU A 510 11.79 31.19 19.56
CA GLU A 510 10.51 31.20 20.28
C GLU A 510 9.39 31.81 19.41
N ALA A 511 9.72 32.60 18.39
CA ALA A 511 8.77 33.08 17.40
C ALA A 511 8.16 31.95 16.54
N ASP A 512 8.94 30.90 16.26
CA ASP A 512 8.59 29.84 15.29
C ASP A 512 7.94 28.62 15.93
N PHE A 513 7.81 28.58 17.26
CA PHE A 513 7.22 27.48 18.04
C PHE A 513 7.86 26.11 17.78
N VAL A 514 9.03 26.02 17.15
CA VAL A 514 9.74 24.76 16.88
C VAL A 514 11.16 24.85 17.41
N ARG A 515 11.57 23.83 18.16
CA ARG A 515 12.90 23.72 18.76
C ARG A 515 13.55 22.41 18.34
N GLU A 516 14.79 22.47 17.89
CA GLU A 516 15.58 21.32 17.45
C GLU A 516 16.72 21.05 18.42
N PHE A 517 16.82 19.80 18.86
CA PHE A 517 17.83 19.31 19.78
C PHE A 517 18.71 18.25 19.12
N ALA A 518 20.01 18.35 19.34
CA ALA A 518 20.97 17.28 19.07
C ALA A 518 21.11 16.40 20.31
N LEU A 519 20.97 15.08 20.16
CA LEU A 519 21.30 14.14 21.22
C LEU A 519 22.80 13.80 21.16
N THR A 520 23.44 13.67 22.32
CA THR A 520 24.87 13.41 22.45
C THR A 520 25.15 12.18 23.33
N GLY A 521 26.35 11.61 23.20
CA GLY A 521 26.77 10.44 23.97
C GLY A 521 26.24 9.08 23.48
N GLN A 522 25.46 9.07 22.40
CA GLN A 522 24.99 7.83 21.77
C GLN A 522 26.16 7.07 21.13
N GLN A 523 26.33 5.82 21.52
CA GLN A 523 27.33 4.92 20.93
C GLN A 523 26.74 4.29 19.66
N THR A 524 27.38 4.53 18.51
CA THR A 524 27.01 3.90 17.24
C THR A 524 28.18 3.11 16.70
N THR A 525 27.94 1.98 16.04
CA THR A 525 29.00 1.19 15.38
C THR A 525 29.27 1.68 13.95
N TYR A 526 28.64 2.78 13.55
CA TYR A 526 28.81 3.39 12.23
C TYR A 526 30.20 4.03 12.13
N SER A 527 30.92 3.75 11.05
CA SER A 527 32.28 4.27 10.84
C SER A 527 32.35 5.76 10.49
N GLY A 528 31.19 6.39 10.23
CA GLY A 528 31.06 7.84 10.02
C GLY A 528 30.57 8.56 11.28
N ARG A 529 30.10 9.81 11.12
CA ARG A 529 29.49 10.58 12.22
C ARG A 529 27.98 10.56 12.05
N ALA A 530 27.25 9.99 13.02
CA ALA A 530 25.79 10.03 13.08
C ALA A 530 25.35 10.97 14.21
N SER A 531 24.30 11.75 13.98
CA SER A 531 23.73 12.67 14.96
C SER A 531 22.22 12.55 14.96
N THR A 532 21.65 12.10 16.08
CA THR A 532 20.20 12.06 16.28
C THR A 532 19.69 13.45 16.59
N ARG A 533 18.64 13.86 15.88
CA ARG A 533 17.97 15.15 16.01
C ARG A 533 16.51 14.96 16.38
N VAL A 534 16.03 15.74 17.32
CA VAL A 534 14.63 15.76 17.74
C VAL A 534 14.11 17.17 17.58
N ARG A 535 13.01 17.34 16.85
CA ARG A 535 12.29 18.61 16.71
C ARG A 535 10.99 18.54 17.48
N LEU A 536 10.79 19.50 18.36
CA LEU A 536 9.66 19.57 19.26
C LEU A 536 8.92 20.87 18.98
N VAL A 537 7.60 20.76 18.87
CA VAL A 537 6.72 21.90 18.63
C VAL A 537 6.16 22.37 19.97
N GLU A 538 6.08 23.68 20.17
CA GLU A 538 5.46 24.33 21.34
C GLU A 538 3.99 24.68 21.03
N ALA A 539 3.27 23.75 20.41
CA ALA A 539 1.85 23.83 20.12
C ALA A 539 1.21 22.44 20.14
N VAL A 540 -0.05 22.36 20.55
CA VAL A 540 -0.82 21.12 20.66
C VAL A 540 -2.27 21.40 20.30
N GLU A 541 -2.92 20.48 19.61
CA GLU A 541 -4.36 20.54 19.38
C GLU A 541 -5.08 19.88 20.56
N LEU A 542 -5.86 20.66 21.32
CA LEU A 542 -6.71 20.17 22.41
C LEU A 542 -8.17 20.36 21.99
N ASP A 543 -8.95 19.28 22.00
CA ASP A 543 -10.38 19.30 21.67
C ASP A 543 -10.71 19.96 20.32
N GLY A 544 -9.88 19.73 19.30
CA GLY A 544 -10.07 20.33 17.96
C GLY A 544 -9.56 21.76 17.82
N LYS A 545 -8.93 22.33 18.87
CA LYS A 545 -8.38 23.69 18.87
C LYS A 545 -6.87 23.65 19.05
N LEU A 546 -6.13 24.26 18.13
CA LEU A 546 -4.69 24.48 18.29
C LEU A 546 -4.43 25.50 19.40
N VAL A 547 -3.61 25.12 20.38
CA VAL A 547 -3.18 25.95 21.52
C VAL A 547 -1.65 26.02 21.51
N THR A 548 -1.09 27.22 21.54
CA THR A 548 0.36 27.42 21.59
C THR A 548 0.86 27.55 23.02
N ALA A 549 2.14 27.30 23.27
CA ALA A 549 2.77 27.47 24.58
C ALA A 549 2.72 28.92 25.11
N LYS A 550 2.47 29.92 24.25
CA LYS A 550 2.30 31.33 24.65
C LYS A 550 0.94 31.59 25.30
N GLU A 551 -0.05 30.75 25.02
CA GLU A 551 -1.38 30.78 25.63
C GLU A 551 -1.37 29.99 26.94
N ALA A 552 -0.52 30.39 27.89
CA ALA A 552 -0.49 29.77 29.21
C ALA A 552 -1.89 29.77 29.84
N GLY A 553 -2.29 28.64 30.44
CA GLY A 553 -3.57 28.53 31.15
C GLY A 553 -3.66 29.52 32.32
N GLY A 554 -4.84 29.67 32.92
CA GLY A 554 -5.04 30.57 34.07
C GLY A 554 -4.14 30.29 35.29
N ASN A 555 -3.47 29.13 35.32
CA ASN A 555 -2.47 28.70 36.30
C ASN A 555 -1.01 28.96 35.87
N GLY A 556 -0.76 29.62 34.74
CA GLY A 556 0.58 29.91 34.22
C GLY A 556 1.30 28.72 33.57
N ARG A 557 0.64 27.55 33.46
CA ARG A 557 1.20 26.34 32.85
C ARG A 557 0.95 26.32 31.34
N LYS A 558 1.94 25.86 30.57
CA LYS A 558 1.83 25.72 29.10
C LYS A 558 0.85 24.59 28.75
N ALA A 559 0.23 24.68 27.57
CA ALA A 559 -0.68 23.65 27.05
C ALA A 559 0.05 22.33 26.71
N VAL A 560 1.30 22.43 26.29
CA VAL A 560 2.23 21.31 26.10
C VAL A 560 3.60 21.67 26.65
N GLU A 561 4.21 20.72 27.34
CA GLU A 561 5.58 20.82 27.86
C GLU A 561 6.35 19.58 27.43
N PHE A 562 7.64 19.72 27.18
CA PHE A 562 8.50 18.59 26.84
C PHE A 562 9.82 18.64 27.59
N THR A 563 10.35 17.46 27.89
CA THR A 563 11.66 17.29 28.54
C THR A 563 12.42 16.16 27.86
N LEU A 564 13.68 16.42 27.49
CA LEU A 564 14.64 15.37 27.16
C LEU A 564 15.36 14.96 28.45
N ASP A 565 15.20 13.71 28.85
CA ASP A 565 15.79 13.16 30.08
C ASP A 565 16.97 12.25 29.73
N ALA A 566 18.18 12.74 29.95
CA ALA A 566 19.42 12.00 29.68
C ALA A 566 19.62 10.81 30.62
N ASN A 567 19.07 10.83 31.84
CA ASN A 567 19.24 9.73 32.79
C ASN A 567 18.47 8.48 32.36
N SER A 568 17.26 8.68 31.85
CA SER A 568 16.42 7.61 31.32
C SER A 568 16.49 7.46 29.80
N SER A 569 17.24 8.33 29.12
CA SER A 569 17.29 8.41 27.65
C SER A 569 15.91 8.46 27.00
N SER A 570 15.06 9.37 27.47
CA SER A 570 13.69 9.48 26.99
C SER A 570 13.26 10.92 26.68
N LEU A 571 12.31 11.03 25.76
CA LEU A 571 11.51 12.22 25.54
C LEU A 571 10.23 12.08 26.38
N VAL A 572 9.94 13.08 27.21
CA VAL A 572 8.68 13.19 27.95
C VAL A 572 7.89 14.33 27.32
N VAL A 573 6.65 14.06 26.95
CA VAL A 573 5.69 15.08 26.51
C VAL A 573 4.54 15.10 27.51
N SER A 574 4.21 16.28 28.01
CA SER A 574 3.20 16.51 29.04
C SER A 574 2.13 17.46 28.48
N PHE A 575 0.87 17.03 28.54
CA PHE A 575 -0.27 17.77 28.02
C PHE A 575 -1.12 18.33 29.15
N ALA A 576 -1.58 19.57 28.96
CA ALA A 576 -2.62 20.15 29.80
C ALA A 576 -3.96 19.40 29.65
N ARG A 577 -4.89 19.74 30.53
CA ARG A 577 -6.22 19.14 30.56
C ARG A 577 -6.97 19.34 29.25
N PHE A 578 -7.64 18.29 28.78
CA PHE A 578 -8.52 18.27 27.60
C PHE A 578 -9.75 17.38 27.88
N HIS A 579 -10.82 17.56 27.11
CA HIS A 579 -12.09 16.84 27.32
C HIS A 579 -12.22 15.58 26.46
N THR A 580 -11.78 15.65 25.22
CA THR A 580 -12.02 14.66 24.17
C THR A 580 -10.71 14.12 23.61
N SER A 581 -9.79 15.01 23.21
CA SER A 581 -8.54 14.58 22.61
C SER A 581 -7.41 15.60 22.72
N ALA A 582 -6.18 15.09 22.71
CA ALA A 582 -4.96 15.86 22.47
C ALA A 582 -4.21 15.28 21.25
N VAL A 583 -3.76 16.13 20.34
CA VAL A 583 -2.93 15.76 19.18
C VAL A 583 -1.67 16.61 19.15
N TYR A 584 -0.51 15.95 19.08
CA TYR A 584 0.80 16.58 19.14
C TYR A 584 1.73 16.05 18.05
N ASP A 585 2.45 16.92 17.36
CA ASP A 585 3.10 16.64 16.06
C ASP A 585 4.63 16.89 16.01
N PRO A 586 5.45 16.25 16.86
CA PRO A 586 6.92 16.36 16.80
C PRO A 586 7.53 15.67 15.56
N ASP A 587 8.82 15.90 15.31
CA ASP A 587 9.58 15.15 14.29
C ASP A 587 10.90 14.62 14.85
N LEU A 588 11.37 13.45 14.39
CA LEU A 588 12.63 12.85 14.82
C LEU A 588 13.41 12.26 13.64
N GLY A 589 14.73 12.50 13.58
CA GLY A 589 15.57 12.05 12.47
C GLY A 589 17.01 11.77 12.88
N VAL A 590 17.73 11.06 12.03
CA VAL A 590 19.17 10.80 12.21
C VAL A 590 19.92 11.37 11.02
N LEU A 591 20.76 12.36 11.28
CA LEU A 591 21.60 12.96 10.26
C LEU A 591 22.92 12.21 10.17
N LEU A 592 23.23 11.67 9.00
CA LEU A 592 24.54 11.10 8.70
C LEU A 592 25.44 12.19 8.12
N THR A 593 26.60 12.38 8.72
CA THR A 593 27.66 13.24 8.18
C THR A 593 28.82 12.36 7.72
N GLY A 594 29.24 12.56 6.47
CA GLY A 594 30.35 11.82 5.88
C GLY A 594 31.63 12.02 6.69
N ARG A 595 32.46 10.98 6.77
CA ARG A 595 33.78 11.03 7.40
C ARG A 595 34.62 12.07 6.66
N SER A 596 34.85 13.23 7.27
CA SER A 596 35.93 14.13 6.85
C SER A 596 37.22 13.31 6.92
N GLY A 597 37.85 13.06 5.77
CA GLY A 597 39.09 12.30 5.72
C GLY A 597 40.15 12.96 6.60
N ASP A 598 40.80 12.15 7.42
CA ASP A 598 42.00 12.52 8.19
C ASP A 598 43.14 12.82 7.19
N GLY A 599 43.13 14.02 6.62
CA GLY A 599 44.17 14.55 5.76
C GLY A 599 44.34 16.02 6.12
N GLY A 600 45.36 16.32 6.93
CA GLY A 600 45.57 17.63 7.52
C GLY A 600 45.63 18.78 6.51
N GLY A 601 44.97 19.88 6.85
CA GLY A 601 45.03 21.14 6.12
C GLY A 601 43.84 22.02 6.51
N GLY A 602 44.11 23.06 7.29
CA GLY A 602 43.10 23.90 7.94
C GLY A 602 42.07 24.51 6.99
N GLY A 603 40.82 24.56 7.45
CA GLY A 603 39.71 25.19 6.76
C GLY A 603 38.39 24.83 7.43
N SER A 604 38.07 25.57 8.50
CA SER A 604 36.76 25.56 9.15
C SER A 604 35.65 25.75 8.10
N SER A 605 34.83 24.71 7.90
CA SER A 605 33.54 24.83 7.24
C SER A 605 32.61 23.74 7.77
N ASP A 606 31.84 24.12 8.79
CA ASP A 606 30.64 23.39 9.17
C ASP A 606 29.63 23.54 8.02
N ASN A 607 29.38 22.47 7.28
CA ASN A 607 28.44 22.48 6.15
C ASN A 607 26.97 22.72 6.57
N THR A 608 26.68 22.79 7.88
CA THR A 608 25.40 23.33 8.39
C THR A 608 25.29 24.84 8.12
N GLY A 609 26.40 25.57 8.23
CA GLY A 609 26.48 26.98 7.84
C GLY A 609 26.39 27.18 6.32
N LEU A 610 26.79 26.19 5.53
CA LEU A 610 26.63 26.22 4.07
C LEU A 610 25.18 25.96 3.65
N ILE A 611 24.45 25.05 4.31
CA ILE A 611 23.04 24.78 4.00
C ILE A 611 22.15 25.96 4.41
N ILE A 612 22.36 26.52 5.59
CA ILE A 612 21.64 27.73 6.06
C ILE A 612 22.09 28.96 5.24
N GLY A 613 23.38 29.06 4.92
CA GLY A 613 23.94 30.11 4.07
C GLY A 613 23.39 30.10 2.65
N VAL A 614 23.22 28.93 2.02
CA VAL A 614 22.66 28.79 0.67
C VAL A 614 21.15 29.06 0.66
N ALA A 615 20.42 28.61 1.68
CA ALA A 615 18.97 28.87 1.79
C ALA A 615 18.62 30.35 1.91
N VAL A 616 19.48 31.17 2.55
CA VAL A 616 19.30 32.62 2.66
C VAL A 616 19.97 33.38 1.50
N ALA A 617 21.11 32.91 1.01
CA ALA A 617 21.85 33.57 -0.07
C ALA A 617 21.17 33.43 -1.44
N VAL A 618 20.50 32.32 -1.74
CA VAL A 618 19.83 32.14 -3.05
C VAL A 618 18.66 33.11 -3.22
N PRO A 619 17.72 33.28 -2.26
CA PRO A 619 16.69 34.31 -2.35
C PRO A 619 17.26 35.73 -2.46
N LEU A 620 18.29 36.06 -1.68
CA LEU A 620 18.96 37.37 -1.73
C LEU A 620 19.67 37.62 -3.07
N ALA A 621 20.32 36.61 -3.64
CA ALA A 621 20.97 36.70 -4.95
C ALA A 621 19.94 36.90 -6.07
N VAL A 622 18.81 36.20 -6.03
CA VAL A 622 17.70 36.40 -6.98
C VAL A 622 17.13 37.82 -6.87
N LEU A 623 16.97 38.33 -5.64
CA LEU A 623 16.51 39.70 -5.39
C LEU A 623 17.50 40.73 -5.94
N LEU A 624 18.81 40.51 -5.76
CA LEU A 624 19.86 41.38 -6.28
C LEU A 624 19.91 41.37 -7.82
N VAL A 625 19.76 40.19 -8.44
CA VAL A 625 19.66 40.05 -9.90
C VAL A 625 18.43 40.79 -10.44
N LEU A 626 17.28 40.68 -9.76
CA LEU A 626 16.07 41.44 -10.13
C LEU A 626 16.30 42.95 -10.05
N VAL A 627 16.96 43.45 -9.00
CA VAL A 627 17.30 44.88 -8.87
C VAL A 627 18.21 45.33 -10.02
N VAL A 628 19.20 44.53 -10.40
CA VAL A 628 20.11 44.84 -11.52
C VAL A 628 19.35 44.86 -12.86
N ILE A 629 18.46 43.90 -13.10
CA ILE A 629 17.64 43.85 -14.33
C ILE A 629 16.72 45.07 -14.40
N VAL A 630 15.98 45.38 -13.33
CA VAL A 630 15.10 46.55 -13.28
C VAL A 630 15.87 47.85 -13.49
N SER A 631 17.06 47.97 -12.89
CA SER A 631 17.93 49.13 -13.07
C SER A 631 18.43 49.26 -14.52
N ALA A 632 18.85 48.16 -15.14
CA ALA A 632 19.30 48.15 -16.53
C ALA A 632 18.17 48.53 -17.50
N VAL A 633 16.95 48.03 -17.27
CA VAL A 633 15.75 48.38 -18.06
C VAL A 633 15.39 49.86 -17.87
N ALA A 634 15.42 50.36 -16.63
CA ALA A 634 15.14 51.77 -16.34
C ALA A 634 16.14 52.70 -17.05
N ILE A 635 17.44 52.38 -17.01
CA ILE A 635 18.50 53.17 -17.67
C ILE A 635 18.34 53.15 -19.19
N THR A 636 18.07 51.99 -19.79
CA THR A 636 17.86 51.89 -21.26
C THR A 636 16.62 52.64 -21.70
N TYR A 637 15.53 52.57 -20.92
CA TYR A 637 14.32 53.34 -21.19
C TYR A 637 14.56 54.86 -21.10
N TRP A 638 15.29 55.31 -20.07
CA TRP A 638 15.61 56.73 -19.89
C TRP A 638 16.51 57.27 -21.00
N ARG A 639 17.52 56.50 -21.42
CA ARG A 639 18.38 56.84 -22.56
C ARG A 639 17.61 56.92 -23.87
N LYS A 640 16.69 55.99 -24.11
CA LYS A 640 15.84 56.01 -25.32
C LYS A 640 14.92 57.24 -25.34
N LYS A 641 14.37 57.63 -24.18
CA LYS A 641 13.54 58.84 -24.07
C LYS A 641 14.34 60.13 -24.31
N GLN A 642 15.61 60.20 -23.89
CA GLN A 642 16.47 61.34 -24.19
C GLN A 642 16.82 61.44 -25.68
N GLN A 643 17.01 60.31 -26.37
CA GLN A 643 17.28 60.30 -27.81
C GLN A 643 16.07 60.74 -28.64
N VAL A 644 14.84 60.44 -28.21
CA VAL A 644 13.62 60.91 -28.89
C VAL A 644 13.44 62.42 -28.74
N ASN A 645 13.86 63.01 -27.62
CA ASN A 645 13.81 64.46 -27.43
C ASN A 645 14.89 65.23 -28.21
N ILE A 646 16.05 64.63 -28.49
CA ILE A 646 17.10 65.25 -29.32
C ILE A 646 16.77 65.12 -30.82
N ALA A 647 16.08 64.05 -31.23
CA ALA A 647 15.59 63.92 -32.61
C ALA A 647 14.41 64.85 -32.95
N ALA A 648 13.70 65.38 -31.93
CA ALA A 648 12.59 66.31 -32.13
C ALA A 648 13.03 67.76 -32.41
N GLU A 649 14.27 68.15 -32.08
CA GLU A 649 14.83 69.49 -32.41
C GLU A 649 15.63 69.51 -33.73
N ALA A 650 15.84 68.36 -34.38
CA ALA A 650 16.57 68.25 -35.64
C ALA A 650 15.65 68.01 -36.87
N ALA A 651 14.36 68.35 -36.76
CA ALA A 651 13.47 68.39 -37.91
C ALA A 651 13.72 69.69 -38.70
N ILE A 652 14.71 69.67 -39.58
CA ILE A 652 14.91 70.71 -40.61
C ILE A 652 13.71 70.63 -41.55
N ASN A 653 12.81 71.60 -41.42
CA ASN A 653 11.66 71.77 -42.29
C ASN A 653 12.19 72.27 -43.65
N PHE A 654 12.26 71.40 -44.66
CA PHE A 654 12.59 71.80 -46.02
C PHE A 654 11.42 72.60 -46.57
N ASN A 655 11.58 73.93 -46.58
CA ASN A 655 10.68 74.84 -47.28
C ASN A 655 10.79 74.55 -48.79
N PRO A 656 9.67 74.36 -49.51
CA PRO A 656 9.66 73.86 -50.90
C PRO A 656 10.01 74.94 -51.95
N ASP A 657 10.89 75.88 -51.63
CA ASP A 657 11.25 77.00 -52.52
C ASP A 657 12.64 76.86 -53.18
N ASP A 658 13.13 75.64 -53.36
CA ASP A 658 14.28 75.37 -54.24
C ASP A 658 13.84 74.74 -55.58
N GLY A 659 13.38 75.63 -56.48
CA GLY A 659 13.80 75.73 -57.88
C GLY A 659 13.28 74.74 -58.93
N LEU A 660 12.30 75.15 -59.74
CA LEU A 660 12.49 75.66 -61.11
C LEU A 660 11.15 76.04 -61.77
#